data_AF-A0A654LWH4-F1
#
_entry.id   AF-A0A654LWH4-F1
#
_cell.length_a   1.000
_cell.length_b   1.000
_cell.length_c   1.000
_cell.angle_alpha   90.00
_cell.angle_beta   90.00
_cell.angle_gamma   90.00
#
_symmetry.space_group_name_H-M   'P 1'
#
loop_
_entity.id
_entity.type
_entity.pdbx_description
1 polymer ?
#
loop_
_entity_poly.entity_id
_entity_poly.type
_entity_poly.pdbx_seq_one_letter_code
_entity_poly.pdbx_strand_id
1 'polypeptide(L)'
;MISSDLLRCKLDNKSYKIYPILCSLEQNSKDIEIAKQVIQVFEYSYQNSVIKEKLNQSLKSLEQSYKDYKLIRGLAAVLEKRCMFRSISLVNSKDPHHNDSKQPIEIFKNFSAMDIRRSVFDESASQNIAVSEQTRKTILEKISSKLGISNEMLSKVMWSDLDENMIIYTYEPISVNKLLLFYNVSLIQTLLFSCLKIRIDLGSNLNLGTRWKEVLREVKRLGLMYWLEVVEVTTQDSKENTLICSIEGALNVIKLTDRYGTAISKIIPNIMKSERWHLQADILKVTNSGKKLIYEFEISEKSYPNSLPSDKMIKMHLNSFYQNNESKKDPFLKNKKSHSEYDSKDRKDLNIQEINIENLIDNSNVPILFDSKIEKIFFQKFELFKTGWTIEREPEPIITKQKTAFIPDFVLSKFDNSVFVEIIGFWTKEYLDRKITKIFEILQKKTYDEKFFMILVINLENLMSYELNEEDKIAHIKNNRNVLITSYKNDKISFREILKYIKDIENIYISRSVLNTQNQNKIIQNMIGLVEEFIKSEINFLYLGNLDEMLKRHCTNGDAFLKVSLKELMDKNNDFKFIFESELSKKRLVMIDDYILKAQFIEKIWKDIKNIINLGEACNILDSKKIPEKIHLNLLTSLGFHIEWNGLDYSKAKMTWKNRDLPV
;
A
#
# COMPACT_ATOMS: atom_id res chain seq x y z
N MET A 1 -9.39 -2.07 21.19
CA MET A 1 -10.79 -1.58 21.25
C MET A 1 -11.71 -2.55 21.96
N ILE A 2 -12.65 -2.01 22.73
CA ILE A 2 -13.81 -2.70 23.32
C ILE A 2 -15.11 -2.18 22.67
N SER A 3 -16.25 -2.79 22.96
CA SER A 3 -17.57 -2.29 22.51
C SER A 3 -17.88 -0.91 23.11
N SER A 4 -18.61 -0.06 22.37
CA SER A 4 -19.06 1.26 22.81
C SER A 4 -19.92 1.22 24.08
N ASP A 5 -20.67 0.13 24.29
CA ASP A 5 -21.54 -0.04 25.45
C ASP A 5 -20.75 -0.26 26.75
N LEU A 6 -19.53 -0.79 26.60
CA LEU A 6 -18.58 -1.01 27.70
C LEU A 6 -17.70 0.21 27.98
N LEU A 7 -17.91 1.32 27.25
CA LEU A 7 -17.17 2.55 27.47
C LEU A 7 -17.45 3.11 28.88
N ARG A 8 -16.37 3.33 29.63
CA ARG A 8 -16.33 4.00 30.94
C ARG A 8 -15.77 5.41 30.74
N CYS A 9 -16.63 6.41 30.78
CA CYS A 9 -16.24 7.81 30.67
C CYS A 9 -17.07 8.69 31.61
N LYS A 10 -16.46 9.77 32.08
CA LYS A 10 -17.11 10.84 32.84
C LYS A 10 -17.38 12.02 31.90
N LEU A 11 -18.59 12.55 31.93
CA LEU A 11 -18.99 13.74 31.18
C LEU A 11 -19.04 14.92 32.14
N ASP A 12 -18.43 16.03 31.76
CA ASP A 12 -18.63 17.33 32.39
C ASP A 12 -19.50 18.19 31.47
N ASN A 13 -20.78 18.31 31.82
CA ASN A 13 -21.75 19.05 31.02
C ASN A 13 -21.60 20.58 31.13
N LYS A 14 -20.83 21.10 32.10
CA LYS A 14 -20.59 22.55 32.22
C LYS A 14 -19.50 23.01 31.25
N SER A 15 -18.41 22.25 31.18
CA SER A 15 -17.27 22.53 30.30
C SER A 15 -17.36 21.82 28.94
N TYR A 16 -18.39 20.98 28.73
CA TYR A 16 -18.51 20.10 27.57
C TYR A 16 -17.25 19.24 27.35
N LYS A 17 -16.65 18.72 28.43
CA LYS A 17 -15.49 17.83 28.36
C LYS A 17 -15.84 16.36 28.65
N ILE A 18 -15.12 15.44 28.03
CA ILE A 18 -15.26 14.00 28.25
C ILE A 18 -13.92 13.40 28.70
N TYR A 19 -13.96 12.59 29.76
CA TYR A 19 -12.77 11.98 30.35
C TYR A 19 -12.93 10.46 30.41
N PRO A 20 -11.98 9.68 29.87
CA PRO A 20 -11.98 8.23 30.05
C PRO A 20 -11.69 7.89 31.51
N ILE A 21 -12.39 6.89 32.05
CA ILE A 21 -12.10 6.34 33.38
C ILE A 21 -11.12 5.18 33.19
N LEU A 22 -9.83 5.53 33.12
CA LEU A 22 -8.73 4.57 32.97
C LEU A 22 -8.51 3.80 34.28
N CYS A 23 -8.06 2.55 34.15
CA CYS A 23 -7.65 1.72 35.27
C CYS A 23 -6.33 2.20 35.89
N SER A 24 -6.25 2.08 37.21
CA SER A 24 -5.04 2.34 37.99
C SER A 24 -4.11 1.12 38.03
N LEU A 25 -2.82 1.36 37.84
CA LEU A 25 -1.75 0.35 37.96
C LEU A 25 -1.13 0.30 39.37
N GLU A 26 -1.71 0.97 40.36
CA GLU A 26 -1.23 0.91 41.74
C GLU A 26 -1.49 -0.46 42.37
N GLN A 27 -0.50 -1.03 43.06
CA GLN A 27 -0.48 -2.42 43.54
C GLN A 27 -1.71 -2.85 44.37
N ASN A 28 -2.37 -1.89 45.05
CA ASN A 28 -3.54 -2.11 45.90
C ASN A 28 -4.85 -1.61 45.27
N SER A 29 -4.87 -1.34 43.97
CA SER A 29 -6.07 -0.89 43.29
C SER A 29 -7.07 -2.05 43.13
N LYS A 30 -8.36 -1.71 43.24
CA LYS A 30 -9.45 -2.64 42.93
C LYS A 30 -9.35 -3.18 41.50
N ASP A 31 -8.81 -2.38 40.57
CA ASP A 31 -8.64 -2.76 39.16
C ASP A 31 -7.63 -3.92 38.99
N ILE A 32 -6.53 -3.93 39.75
CA ILE A 32 -5.56 -5.04 39.74
C ILE A 32 -6.20 -6.32 40.25
N GLU A 33 -6.98 -6.24 41.33
CA GLU A 33 -7.66 -7.41 41.90
C GLU A 33 -8.66 -8.01 40.90
N ILE A 34 -9.51 -7.17 40.30
CA ILE A 34 -10.46 -7.60 39.25
C ILE A 34 -9.71 -8.22 38.08
N ALA A 35 -8.64 -7.59 37.60
CA ALA A 35 -7.87 -8.12 36.47
C ALA A 35 -7.21 -9.47 36.79
N LYS A 36 -6.71 -9.68 38.02
CA LYS A 36 -6.21 -11.00 38.48
C LYS A 36 -7.29 -12.06 38.42
N GLN A 37 -8.48 -11.78 38.96
CA GLN A 37 -9.60 -12.72 38.96
C GLN A 37 -10.06 -13.07 37.55
N VAL A 38 -10.15 -12.06 36.66
CA VAL A 38 -10.53 -12.29 35.26
C VAL A 38 -9.49 -13.14 34.53
N ILE A 39 -8.19 -12.91 34.75
CA ILE A 39 -7.12 -13.76 34.17
C ILE A 39 -7.25 -15.20 34.68
N GLN A 40 -7.42 -15.40 35.98
CA GLN A 40 -7.57 -16.73 36.59
C GLN A 40 -8.76 -17.50 36.00
N VAL A 41 -9.87 -16.82 35.74
CA VAL A 41 -11.05 -17.42 35.10
C VAL A 41 -10.71 -17.94 33.69
N PHE A 42 -9.98 -17.15 32.88
CA PHE A 42 -9.54 -17.58 31.54
C PHE A 42 -8.50 -18.71 31.59
N GLU A 43 -7.52 -18.63 32.48
CA GLU A 43 -6.51 -19.68 32.68
C GLU A 43 -7.15 -21.01 33.11
N TYR A 44 -8.09 -20.95 34.06
CA TYR A 44 -8.85 -22.12 34.50
C TYR A 44 -9.69 -22.71 33.35
N SER A 45 -10.39 -21.86 32.58
CA SER A 45 -11.19 -22.31 31.44
C SER A 45 -10.35 -22.95 30.34
N TYR A 46 -9.15 -22.44 30.09
CA TYR A 46 -8.20 -23.03 29.15
C TYR A 46 -7.68 -24.38 29.64
N GLN A 47 -7.19 -24.46 30.88
CA GLN A 47 -6.65 -25.70 31.47
C GLN A 47 -7.68 -26.83 31.53
N ASN A 48 -8.95 -26.50 31.78
CA ASN A 48 -10.02 -27.49 31.96
C ASN A 48 -10.91 -27.64 30.72
N SER A 49 -10.57 -27.03 29.58
CA SER A 49 -11.38 -27.05 28.35
C SER A 49 -12.86 -26.73 28.60
N VAL A 50 -13.10 -25.69 29.41
CA VAL A 50 -14.45 -25.25 29.79
C VAL A 50 -15.11 -24.54 28.61
N ILE A 51 -16.38 -24.86 28.35
CA ILE A 51 -17.16 -24.18 27.31
C ILE A 51 -17.35 -22.69 27.62
N LYS A 52 -17.44 -21.88 26.57
CA LYS A 52 -17.56 -20.42 26.66
C LYS A 52 -18.77 -19.96 27.49
N GLU A 53 -19.87 -20.70 27.49
CA GLU A 53 -21.04 -20.41 28.33
C GLU A 53 -20.68 -20.41 29.82
N LYS A 54 -19.98 -21.45 30.29
CA LYS A 54 -19.54 -21.57 31.69
C LYS A 54 -18.50 -20.51 32.04
N LEU A 55 -17.58 -20.21 31.12
CA LEU A 55 -16.67 -19.07 31.25
C LEU A 55 -17.45 -17.76 31.49
N ASN A 56 -18.48 -17.51 30.67
CA ASN A 56 -19.34 -16.34 30.80
C ASN A 56 -20.15 -16.34 32.12
N GLN A 57 -20.60 -17.49 32.59
CA GLN A 57 -21.24 -17.63 33.90
C GLN A 57 -20.28 -17.27 35.04
N SER A 58 -19.03 -17.75 35.00
CA SER A 58 -17.99 -17.39 35.98
C SER A 58 -17.69 -15.89 35.96
N LEU A 59 -17.59 -15.27 34.79
CA LEU A 59 -17.44 -13.81 34.67
C LEU A 59 -18.65 -13.07 35.25
N LYS A 60 -19.87 -13.56 35.02
CA LYS A 60 -21.10 -12.98 35.58
C LYS A 60 -21.14 -13.04 37.12
N SER A 61 -20.59 -14.09 37.74
CA SER A 61 -20.41 -14.15 39.20
C SER A 61 -19.45 -13.08 39.71
N LEU A 62 -18.38 -12.77 38.96
CA LEU A 62 -17.50 -11.65 39.28
C LEU A 62 -18.22 -10.29 39.13
N GLU A 63 -19.09 -10.14 38.13
CA GLU A 63 -19.89 -8.91 37.93
C GLU A 63 -20.75 -8.60 39.16
N GLN A 64 -21.38 -9.62 39.74
CA GLN A 64 -22.20 -9.50 40.94
C GLN A 64 -21.37 -9.09 42.17
N SER A 65 -20.15 -9.63 42.27
CA SER A 65 -19.26 -9.40 43.41
C SER A 65 -18.66 -7.98 43.41
N TYR A 66 -18.10 -7.54 42.28
CA TYR A 66 -17.37 -6.26 42.19
C TYR A 66 -18.24 -5.07 41.75
N LYS A 67 -19.46 -5.30 41.23
CA LYS A 67 -20.43 -4.29 40.77
C LYS A 67 -19.92 -3.34 39.68
N ASP A 68 -18.92 -3.75 38.89
CA ASP A 68 -18.44 -3.02 37.70
C ASP A 68 -18.41 -3.95 36.49
N TYR A 69 -19.60 -4.23 35.93
CA TYR A 69 -19.72 -5.12 34.79
C TYR A 69 -19.01 -4.58 33.54
N LYS A 70 -18.90 -3.25 33.40
CA LYS A 70 -18.23 -2.62 32.24
C LYS A 70 -16.73 -2.92 32.24
N LEU A 71 -16.09 -2.82 33.41
CA LEU A 71 -14.69 -3.18 33.56
C LEU A 71 -14.46 -4.67 33.32
N ILE A 72 -15.23 -5.55 33.96
CA ILE A 72 -15.05 -7.01 33.85
C ILE A 72 -15.23 -7.48 32.41
N ARG A 73 -16.35 -7.11 31.76
CA ARG A 73 -16.59 -7.46 30.34
C ARG A 73 -15.56 -6.83 29.42
N GLY A 74 -15.10 -5.62 29.76
CA GLY A 74 -14.07 -4.93 29.00
C GLY A 74 -12.71 -5.63 29.06
N LEU A 75 -12.29 -6.08 30.23
CA LEU A 75 -11.06 -6.87 30.42
C LEU A 75 -11.19 -8.24 29.74
N ALA A 76 -12.33 -8.91 29.90
CA ALA A 76 -12.63 -10.17 29.22
C ALA A 76 -12.53 -10.01 27.69
N ALA A 77 -13.13 -8.95 27.12
CA ALA A 77 -13.06 -8.67 25.67
C ALA A 77 -11.63 -8.40 25.17
N VAL A 78 -10.74 -7.89 26.02
CA VAL A 78 -9.31 -7.74 25.68
C VAL A 78 -8.59 -9.10 25.72
N LEU A 79 -8.90 -9.95 26.70
CA LEU A 79 -8.35 -11.31 26.80
C LEU A 79 -8.84 -12.25 25.70
N GLU A 80 -10.13 -12.19 25.33
CA GLU A 80 -10.70 -13.02 24.27
C GLU A 80 -9.97 -12.84 22.94
N LYS A 81 -9.44 -11.64 22.66
CA LYS A 81 -8.62 -11.37 21.45
C LYS A 81 -7.28 -12.08 21.44
N ARG A 82 -6.83 -12.58 22.59
CA ARG A 82 -5.63 -13.38 22.79
C ARG A 82 -5.96 -14.88 22.93
N CYS A 83 -7.21 -15.24 22.69
CA CYS A 83 -7.69 -16.61 22.69
C CYS A 83 -8.06 -17.04 21.27
N MET A 84 -7.80 -18.30 20.94
CA MET A 84 -8.42 -18.96 19.80
C MET A 84 -9.45 -19.96 20.32
N PHE A 85 -10.68 -19.84 19.84
CA PHE A 85 -11.75 -20.75 20.19
C PHE A 85 -11.90 -21.82 19.12
N ARG A 86 -12.19 -23.06 19.53
CA ARG A 86 -12.52 -24.15 18.62
C ARG A 86 -13.70 -24.94 19.15
N SER A 87 -14.30 -25.71 18.25
CA SER A 87 -15.35 -26.66 18.60
C SER A 87 -14.80 -27.86 19.38
N ILE A 88 -15.56 -28.36 20.36
CA ILE A 88 -15.25 -29.61 21.09
C ILE A 88 -15.10 -30.82 20.16
N SER A 89 -15.72 -30.75 18.97
CA SER A 89 -15.67 -31.79 17.95
C SER A 89 -14.28 -31.97 17.31
N LEU A 90 -13.40 -30.96 17.40
CA LEU A 90 -12.08 -30.94 16.76
C LEU A 90 -10.92 -31.24 17.74
N VAL A 91 -11.21 -31.85 18.89
CA VAL A 91 -10.20 -32.21 19.90
C VAL A 91 -9.43 -33.45 19.43
N ASN A 92 -8.18 -33.24 18.99
CA ASN A 92 -7.26 -34.30 18.57
C ASN A 92 -6.44 -34.82 19.77
N SER A 93 -6.03 -36.11 19.73
CA SER A 93 -5.23 -36.77 20.78
C SER A 93 -3.79 -36.26 20.95
N LYS A 94 -3.39 -35.19 20.25
CA LYS A 94 -2.05 -34.58 20.35
C LYS A 94 -2.01 -33.30 21.19
N ASP A 95 -3.06 -33.02 21.96
CA ASP A 95 -3.05 -31.88 22.88
C ASP A 95 -2.19 -32.18 24.12
N PRO A 96 -1.18 -31.34 24.44
CA PRO A 96 -0.22 -31.59 25.51
C PRO A 96 -0.81 -31.55 26.94
N HIS A 97 -2.10 -31.20 27.08
CA HIS A 97 -2.81 -31.11 28.36
C HIS A 97 -3.84 -32.23 28.60
N HIS A 98 -4.02 -33.16 27.67
CA HIS A 98 -4.92 -34.30 27.85
C HIS A 98 -4.13 -35.58 28.18
N ASN A 99 -4.04 -35.90 29.48
CA ASN A 99 -3.57 -37.21 29.97
C ASN A 99 -4.70 -38.25 30.08
N ASP A 100 -5.89 -37.95 29.57
CA ASP A 100 -7.00 -38.91 29.55
C ASP A 100 -7.10 -39.59 28.19
N SER A 101 -6.92 -40.91 28.24
CA SER A 101 -7.13 -41.89 27.18
C SER A 101 -8.58 -41.89 26.67
N LYS A 102 -8.98 -40.87 25.89
CA LYS A 102 -10.21 -40.90 25.11
C LYS A 102 -9.84 -40.81 23.64
N GLN A 103 -10.21 -41.86 22.92
CA GLN A 103 -9.92 -42.09 21.51
C GLN A 103 -10.24 -40.85 20.68
N PRO A 104 -9.43 -40.55 19.64
CA PRO A 104 -9.74 -39.48 18.70
C PRO A 104 -11.11 -39.75 18.08
N ILE A 105 -11.99 -38.75 18.12
CA ILE A 105 -13.30 -38.82 17.50
C ILE A 105 -13.09 -38.66 15.98
N GLU A 106 -12.83 -39.78 15.29
CA GLU A 106 -12.75 -39.84 13.81
C GLU A 106 -14.06 -39.43 13.10
N ILE A 107 -15.14 -39.28 13.85
CA ILE A 107 -16.50 -38.93 13.39
C ILE A 107 -16.51 -37.62 12.56
N PHE A 108 -15.61 -36.67 12.85
CA PHE A 108 -15.58 -35.35 12.20
C PHE A 108 -14.76 -35.25 10.92
N LYS A 109 -14.07 -36.32 10.48
CA LYS A 109 -13.61 -36.35 9.10
C LYS A 109 -14.78 -36.39 8.11
N ASN A 110 -15.97 -36.85 8.56
CA ASN A 110 -17.08 -37.21 7.68
C ASN A 110 -18.40 -36.44 7.94
N PHE A 111 -18.65 -35.88 9.13
CA PHE A 111 -19.92 -35.23 9.45
C PHE A 111 -19.73 -33.91 10.21
N SER A 112 -20.44 -32.85 9.81
CA SER A 112 -20.50 -31.58 10.55
C SER A 112 -21.56 -31.62 11.67
N ALA A 113 -21.50 -30.68 12.62
CA ALA A 113 -22.52 -30.53 13.66
C ALA A 113 -23.93 -30.32 13.06
N MET A 114 -24.02 -29.65 11.90
CA MET A 114 -25.26 -29.48 11.15
C MET A 114 -25.79 -30.81 10.58
N ASP A 115 -24.91 -31.68 10.06
CA ASP A 115 -25.31 -32.99 9.53
C ASP A 115 -25.84 -33.90 10.64
N ILE A 116 -25.24 -33.82 11.82
CA ILE A 116 -25.68 -34.56 13.01
C ILE A 116 -27.04 -34.05 13.47
N ARG A 117 -27.24 -32.73 13.56
CA ARG A 117 -28.56 -32.13 13.86
C ARG A 117 -29.62 -32.58 12.88
N ARG A 118 -29.32 -32.53 11.58
CA ARG A 118 -30.22 -32.99 10.52
C ARG A 118 -30.62 -34.45 10.73
N SER A 119 -29.64 -35.34 10.95
CA SER A 119 -29.93 -36.76 11.18
C SER A 119 -30.80 -37.02 12.41
N VAL A 120 -30.62 -36.25 13.50
CA VAL A 120 -31.46 -36.40 14.71
C VAL A 120 -32.87 -35.87 14.48
N PHE A 121 -33.00 -34.73 13.80
CA PHE A 121 -34.32 -34.14 13.51
C PHE A 121 -35.11 -34.93 12.48
N ASP A 122 -34.46 -35.50 11.46
CA ASP A 122 -35.09 -36.40 10.49
C ASP A 122 -35.61 -37.67 11.18
N GLU A 123 -34.81 -38.24 12.09
CA GLU A 123 -35.22 -39.41 12.86
C GLU A 123 -36.39 -39.08 13.80
N SER A 124 -36.35 -37.93 14.48
CA SER A 124 -37.48 -37.46 15.29
C SER A 124 -38.73 -37.18 14.45
N ALA A 125 -38.59 -36.71 13.21
CA ALA A 125 -39.72 -36.52 12.31
C ALA A 125 -40.33 -37.86 11.87
N SER A 126 -39.49 -38.89 11.68
CA SER A 126 -39.94 -40.22 11.26
C SER A 126 -40.65 -41.03 12.34
N GLN A 127 -40.34 -40.81 13.63
CA GLN A 127 -40.88 -41.58 14.77
C GLN A 127 -41.88 -40.81 15.65
N ASN A 128 -42.33 -39.63 15.19
CA ASN A 128 -43.03 -38.57 15.95
C ASN A 128 -42.11 -37.74 16.85
N ILE A 129 -42.44 -36.44 16.97
CA ILE A 129 -41.71 -35.46 17.78
C ILE A 129 -41.50 -36.01 19.20
N ALA A 130 -40.27 -35.92 19.71
CA ALA A 130 -39.92 -36.41 21.03
C ALA A 130 -40.54 -35.54 22.14
N VAL A 131 -41.79 -35.83 22.54
CA VAL A 131 -42.49 -35.12 23.63
C VAL A 131 -42.13 -35.68 25.03
N SER A 132 -41.54 -36.88 25.10
CA SER A 132 -41.16 -37.53 26.37
C SER A 132 -39.66 -37.79 26.44
N GLU A 133 -39.10 -37.82 27.66
CA GLU A 133 -37.69 -38.18 27.90
C GLU A 133 -37.36 -39.58 27.36
N GLN A 134 -38.31 -40.53 27.47
CA GLN A 134 -38.13 -41.88 26.98
C GLN A 134 -38.01 -41.92 25.46
N THR A 135 -38.92 -41.25 24.73
CA THR A 135 -38.87 -41.18 23.27
C THR A 135 -37.61 -40.46 22.77
N ARG A 136 -37.22 -39.36 23.45
CA ARG A 136 -35.96 -38.64 23.19
C ARG A 136 -34.74 -39.55 23.30
N LYS A 137 -34.70 -40.37 24.35
CA LYS A 137 -33.58 -41.30 24.59
C LYS A 137 -33.46 -42.34 23.49
N THR A 138 -34.57 -42.97 23.08
CA THR A 138 -34.59 -43.93 21.95
C THR A 138 -34.08 -43.33 20.63
N ILE A 139 -34.50 -42.11 20.28
CA ILE A 139 -34.06 -41.42 19.06
C ILE A 139 -32.55 -41.17 19.10
N LEU A 140 -32.05 -40.66 20.24
CA LEU A 140 -30.63 -40.42 20.42
C LEU A 140 -29.82 -41.71 20.42
N GLU A 141 -30.31 -42.79 21.03
CA GLU A 141 -29.65 -44.12 21.02
C GLU A 141 -29.53 -44.71 19.61
N LYS A 142 -30.55 -44.50 18.78
CA LYS A 142 -30.51 -44.97 17.38
C LYS A 142 -29.46 -44.22 16.56
N ILE A 143 -29.41 -42.89 16.69
CA ILE A 143 -28.43 -42.07 15.98
C ILE A 143 -27.02 -42.25 16.54
N SER A 144 -26.88 -42.38 17.86
CA SER A 144 -25.60 -42.60 18.51
C SER A 144 -25.00 -43.95 18.12
N SER A 145 -25.83 -45.00 18.01
CA SER A 145 -25.45 -46.31 17.46
C SER A 145 -25.02 -46.23 16.00
N LYS A 146 -25.75 -45.46 15.17
CA LYS A 146 -25.43 -45.25 13.75
C LYS A 146 -24.09 -44.52 13.55
N LEU A 147 -23.77 -43.59 14.43
CA LEU A 147 -22.56 -42.75 14.36
C LEU A 147 -21.39 -43.29 15.21
N GLY A 148 -21.60 -44.33 16.01
CA GLY A 148 -20.57 -44.93 16.88
C GLY A 148 -20.14 -44.02 18.04
N ILE A 149 -21.05 -43.20 18.58
CA ILE A 149 -20.76 -42.25 19.67
C ILE A 149 -21.67 -42.53 20.86
N SER A 150 -21.30 -42.07 22.07
CA SER A 150 -22.22 -42.10 23.21
C SER A 150 -23.31 -41.03 23.09
N ASN A 151 -24.49 -41.25 23.69
CA ASN A 151 -25.60 -40.27 23.70
C ASN A 151 -25.19 -38.91 24.28
N GLU A 152 -24.36 -38.92 25.33
CA GLU A 152 -23.84 -37.70 25.95
C GLU A 152 -22.94 -36.94 24.99
N MET A 153 -22.04 -37.65 24.28
CA MET A 153 -21.16 -37.02 23.32
C MET A 153 -21.95 -36.52 22.11
N LEU A 154 -22.91 -37.29 21.60
CA LEU A 154 -23.83 -36.88 20.53
C LEU A 154 -24.54 -35.56 20.88
N SER A 155 -25.04 -35.44 22.11
CA SER A 155 -25.72 -34.23 22.59
C SER A 155 -24.79 -33.02 22.65
N LYS A 156 -23.54 -33.20 23.10
CA LYS A 156 -22.52 -32.12 23.14
C LYS A 156 -22.09 -31.70 21.73
N VAL A 157 -21.90 -32.68 20.86
CA VAL A 157 -21.39 -32.50 19.52
C VAL A 157 -22.42 -31.80 18.61
N MET A 158 -23.71 -32.10 18.79
CA MET A 158 -24.83 -31.53 18.02
C MET A 158 -24.81 -30.00 17.97
N TRP A 159 -24.39 -29.37 19.07
CA TRP A 159 -24.40 -27.91 19.25
C TRP A 159 -23.00 -27.31 19.33
N SER A 160 -21.98 -28.09 18.96
CA SER A 160 -20.57 -27.72 19.13
C SER A 160 -20.09 -26.62 18.18
N ASP A 161 -20.90 -26.23 17.20
CA ASP A 161 -20.69 -25.12 16.28
C ASP A 161 -21.22 -23.77 16.81
N LEU A 162 -21.97 -23.78 17.92
CA LEU A 162 -22.42 -22.55 18.60
C LEU A 162 -21.27 -21.92 19.41
N ASP A 163 -21.14 -20.59 19.36
CA ASP A 163 -20.08 -19.83 20.05
C ASP A 163 -20.03 -20.12 21.57
N GLU A 164 -21.19 -20.27 22.20
CA GLU A 164 -21.34 -20.60 23.63
C GLU A 164 -20.75 -21.97 24.01
N ASN A 165 -20.71 -22.90 23.05
CA ASN A 165 -20.20 -24.27 23.24
C ASN A 165 -18.75 -24.44 22.80
N MET A 166 -18.11 -23.37 22.30
CA MET A 166 -16.71 -23.41 21.93
C MET A 166 -15.82 -23.46 23.18
N ILE A 167 -14.62 -24.03 23.03
CA ILE A 167 -13.59 -24.09 24.07
C ILE A 167 -12.36 -23.29 23.64
N ILE A 168 -11.59 -22.80 24.61
CA ILE A 168 -10.31 -22.14 24.33
C ILE A 168 -9.29 -23.21 23.92
N TYR A 169 -8.75 -23.07 22.70
CA TYR A 169 -7.71 -23.94 22.15
C TYR A 169 -6.31 -23.38 22.32
N THR A 170 -6.17 -22.07 22.12
CA THR A 170 -4.91 -21.36 22.31
C THR A 170 -5.16 -20.20 23.24
N TYR A 171 -4.34 -20.06 24.27
CA TYR A 171 -4.35 -18.94 25.19
C TYR A 171 -2.95 -18.34 25.27
N GLU A 172 -2.82 -17.05 24.97
CA GLU A 172 -1.55 -16.32 25.11
C GLU A 172 -1.53 -15.55 26.45
N PRO A 173 -0.81 -16.05 27.48
CA PRO A 173 -0.84 -15.47 28.82
C PRO A 173 -0.44 -14.00 28.83
N ILE A 174 -0.96 -13.25 29.80
CA ILE A 174 -0.67 -11.82 29.94
C ILE A 174 -0.57 -11.45 31.42
N SER A 175 0.38 -10.58 31.75
CA SER A 175 0.46 -10.05 33.11
C SER A 175 -0.66 -9.06 33.38
N VAL A 176 -1.05 -8.93 34.65
CA VAL A 176 -2.12 -8.05 35.12
C VAL A 176 -1.90 -6.59 34.65
N ASN A 177 -0.68 -6.06 34.84
CA ASN A 177 -0.35 -4.70 34.45
C ASN A 177 -0.48 -4.49 32.93
N LYS A 178 -0.05 -5.46 32.12
CA LYS A 178 -0.21 -5.40 30.67
C LYS A 178 -1.68 -5.39 30.28
N LEU A 179 -2.50 -6.27 30.89
CA LEU A 179 -3.93 -6.32 30.62
C LEU A 179 -4.62 -4.97 30.89
N LEU A 180 -4.31 -4.33 32.01
CA LEU A 180 -4.84 -3.01 32.35
C LEU A 180 -4.39 -1.93 31.34
N LEU A 181 -3.13 -1.96 30.90
CA LEU A 181 -2.65 -1.03 29.86
C LEU A 181 -3.36 -1.25 28.52
N PHE A 182 -3.52 -2.50 28.08
CA PHE A 182 -4.26 -2.81 26.86
C PHE A 182 -5.74 -2.42 26.95
N TYR A 183 -6.34 -2.55 28.14
CA TYR A 183 -7.69 -2.08 28.41
C TYR A 183 -7.77 -0.55 28.30
N ASN A 184 -6.86 0.19 28.94
CA ASN A 184 -6.81 1.65 28.90
C ASN A 184 -6.65 2.18 27.47
N VAL A 185 -5.71 1.60 26.70
CA VAL A 185 -5.54 1.93 25.28
C VAL A 185 -6.81 1.57 24.50
N SER A 186 -7.39 0.39 24.74
CA SER A 186 -8.63 -0.03 24.08
C SER A 186 -9.81 0.90 24.38
N LEU A 187 -9.87 1.48 25.57
CA LEU A 187 -10.90 2.42 25.99
C LEU A 187 -10.76 3.75 25.22
N ILE A 188 -9.54 4.28 25.11
CA ILE A 188 -9.24 5.49 24.33
C ILE A 188 -9.54 5.27 22.85
N GLN A 189 -9.12 4.13 22.31
CA GLN A 189 -9.43 3.74 20.94
C GLN A 189 -10.95 3.69 20.68
N THR A 190 -11.72 3.12 21.60
CA THR A 190 -13.19 3.07 21.50
C THR A 190 -13.83 4.44 21.65
N LEU A 191 -13.26 5.32 22.47
CA LEU A 191 -13.72 6.70 22.58
C LEU A 191 -13.55 7.46 21.25
N LEU A 192 -12.41 7.27 20.59
CA LEU A 192 -12.07 7.96 19.34
C LEU A 192 -12.74 7.38 18.09
N PHE A 193 -13.20 6.13 18.14
CA PHE A 193 -13.84 5.45 17.02
C PHE A 193 -14.99 6.26 16.39
N SER A 194 -15.78 6.97 17.20
CA SER A 194 -16.90 7.81 16.75
C SER A 194 -16.64 9.31 16.93
N CYS A 195 -15.39 9.76 16.77
CA CYS A 195 -15.09 11.19 16.80
C CYS A 195 -15.60 11.91 15.53
N LEU A 196 -15.77 13.23 15.62
CA LEU A 196 -16.01 14.15 14.51
C LEU A 196 -14.70 14.71 13.94
N LYS A 197 -13.69 14.88 14.79
CA LYS A 197 -12.37 15.39 14.41
C LYS A 197 -11.35 14.93 15.44
N ILE A 198 -10.11 14.72 14.99
CA ILE A 198 -8.93 14.54 15.85
C ILE A 198 -7.87 15.57 15.45
N ARG A 199 -7.20 16.16 16.44
CA ARG A 199 -5.99 16.98 16.28
C ARG A 199 -4.86 16.31 17.04
N ILE A 200 -3.72 16.15 16.38
CA ILE A 200 -2.51 15.54 16.93
C ILE A 200 -1.41 16.59 16.87
N ASP A 201 -0.70 16.73 17.97
CA ASP A 201 0.53 17.51 18.11
C ASP A 201 1.58 16.64 18.82
N LEU A 202 2.82 16.67 18.34
CA LEU A 202 3.95 15.92 18.90
C LEU A 202 4.97 16.84 19.62
N GLY A 203 4.64 18.13 19.77
CA GLY A 203 5.48 19.16 20.38
C GLY A 203 6.69 19.54 19.52
N SER A 204 7.60 20.32 20.10
CA SER A 204 8.86 20.74 19.48
C SER A 204 10.07 20.05 20.13
N ASN A 205 10.87 19.33 19.34
CA ASN A 205 12.12 18.65 19.74
C ASN A 205 12.99 18.32 18.50
N LEU A 206 14.29 18.05 18.68
CA LEU A 206 15.24 17.80 17.57
C LEU A 206 14.94 16.56 16.70
N ASN A 207 14.33 15.50 17.27
CA ASN A 207 14.02 14.24 16.56
C ASN A 207 12.60 14.22 15.95
N LEU A 208 11.94 15.39 15.87
CA LEU A 208 10.53 15.50 15.52
C LEU A 208 10.24 15.08 14.07
N GLY A 209 11.15 15.35 13.14
CA GLY A 209 10.99 14.97 11.74
C GLY A 209 10.76 13.47 11.54
N THR A 210 11.53 12.62 12.23
CA THR A 210 11.41 11.16 12.12
C THR A 210 10.12 10.66 12.75
N ARG A 211 9.70 11.20 13.91
CA ARG A 211 8.46 10.78 14.57
C ARG A 211 7.20 11.24 13.84
N TRP A 212 7.20 12.47 13.31
CA TRP A 212 6.12 12.91 12.42
C TRP A 212 6.05 12.05 11.16
N LYS A 213 7.20 11.67 10.56
CA LYS A 213 7.20 10.72 9.44
C LYS A 213 6.56 9.39 9.84
N GLU A 214 6.90 8.80 10.97
CA GLU A 214 6.27 7.55 11.45
C GLU A 214 4.75 7.68 11.64
N VAL A 215 4.27 8.75 12.28
CA VAL A 215 2.83 8.98 12.48
C VAL A 215 2.12 9.22 11.15
N LEU A 216 2.70 10.03 10.26
CA LEU A 216 2.10 10.35 8.96
C LEU A 216 2.08 9.15 8.01
N ARG A 217 3.13 8.32 8.01
CA ARG A 217 3.13 7.03 7.30
C ARG A 217 1.97 6.15 7.75
N GLU A 218 1.69 6.13 9.05
CA GLU A 218 0.57 5.36 9.59
C GLU A 218 -0.79 5.97 9.25
N VAL A 219 -0.91 7.30 9.25
CA VAL A 219 -2.11 8.02 8.74
C VAL A 219 -2.37 7.64 7.27
N LYS A 220 -1.33 7.67 6.44
CA LYS A 220 -1.39 7.33 5.00
C LYS A 220 -1.71 5.85 4.77
N ARG A 221 -1.03 4.94 5.46
CA ARG A 221 -1.30 3.49 5.44
C ARG A 221 -2.74 3.15 5.80
N LEU A 222 -3.30 3.84 6.79
CA LEU A 222 -4.69 3.67 7.22
C LEU A 222 -5.69 4.37 6.29
N GLY A 223 -5.20 5.15 5.31
CA GLY A 223 -5.99 5.85 4.30
C GLY A 223 -6.81 7.00 4.88
N LEU A 224 -6.42 7.57 6.01
CA LEU A 224 -7.23 8.55 6.74
C LEU A 224 -7.32 9.89 6.02
N MET A 225 -8.44 10.60 6.19
CA MET A 225 -8.62 11.94 5.65
C MET A 225 -7.99 12.96 6.60
N TYR A 226 -6.82 13.46 6.22
CA TYR A 226 -6.05 14.38 7.06
C TYR A 226 -5.66 15.69 6.34
N TRP A 227 -5.28 16.68 7.13
CA TRP A 227 -4.57 17.86 6.68
C TRP A 227 -3.57 18.34 7.73
N LEU A 228 -2.56 19.07 7.25
CA LEU A 228 -1.46 19.55 8.08
C LEU A 228 -1.45 21.06 8.13
N GLU A 229 -1.29 21.57 9.34
CA GLU A 229 -1.11 22.99 9.66
C GLU A 229 0.25 23.14 10.35
N VAL A 230 0.95 24.21 10.06
CA VAL A 230 2.21 24.61 10.69
C VAL A 230 1.85 25.81 11.56
N VAL A 231 1.95 25.66 12.87
CA VAL A 231 1.66 26.71 13.82
C VAL A 231 2.99 27.27 14.32
N GLU A 232 3.11 28.59 14.33
CA GLU A 232 4.24 29.25 14.97
C GLU A 232 3.92 29.41 16.46
N VAL A 233 4.66 28.71 17.30
CA VAL A 233 4.57 28.88 18.75
C VAL A 233 5.70 29.81 19.17
N THR A 234 5.35 31.02 19.58
CA THR A 234 6.30 31.94 20.21
C THR A 234 6.44 31.56 21.68
N THR A 235 7.55 30.90 22.02
CA THR A 235 8.01 30.83 23.41
C THR A 235 8.93 32.03 23.69
N GLN A 236 9.07 32.41 24.96
CA GLN A 236 9.79 33.64 25.37
C GLN A 236 11.23 33.73 24.84
N ASP A 237 11.85 32.59 24.47
CA ASP A 237 13.24 32.53 23.98
C ASP A 237 13.45 31.86 22.60
N SER A 238 12.40 31.36 21.92
CA SER A 238 12.56 30.78 20.57
C SER A 238 11.26 30.79 19.74
N LYS A 239 11.41 31.01 18.42
CA LYS A 239 10.35 30.81 17.42
C LYS A 239 10.45 29.38 16.91
N GLU A 240 9.53 28.51 17.31
CA GLU A 240 9.47 27.14 16.83
C GLU A 240 8.19 26.89 16.03
N ASN A 241 8.36 26.26 14.86
CA ASN A 241 7.24 25.83 14.03
C ASN A 241 6.82 24.42 14.47
N THR A 242 5.58 24.27 14.93
CA THR A 242 4.98 22.98 15.26
C THR A 242 4.05 22.53 14.14
N LEU A 243 4.14 21.27 13.74
CA LEU A 243 3.21 20.66 12.79
C LEU A 243 2.02 20.13 13.59
N ILE A 244 0.80 20.45 13.15
CA ILE A 244 -0.44 19.90 13.69
C ILE A 244 -1.11 19.07 12.59
N CYS A 245 -1.37 17.80 12.89
CA CYS A 245 -2.11 16.92 12.01
C CYS A 245 -3.56 16.84 12.46
N SER A 246 -4.47 17.31 11.63
CA SER A 246 -5.91 17.17 11.84
C SER A 246 -6.46 16.05 10.97
N ILE A 247 -7.31 15.21 11.55
CA ILE A 247 -7.95 14.06 10.89
C ILE A 247 -9.47 14.25 10.99
N GLU A 248 -10.19 14.11 9.88
CA GLU A 248 -11.66 14.08 9.90
C GLU A 248 -12.14 12.79 10.57
N GLY A 249 -13.15 12.91 11.43
CA GLY A 249 -13.69 11.79 12.18
C GLY A 249 -14.73 10.96 11.41
N ALA A 250 -15.02 9.76 11.92
CA ALA A 250 -15.91 8.81 11.28
C ALA A 250 -17.39 9.21 11.23
N LEU A 251 -17.80 10.20 12.03
CA LEU A 251 -19.18 10.70 11.99
C LEU A 251 -19.43 11.75 10.90
N ASN A 252 -18.37 12.28 10.26
CA ASN A 252 -18.52 13.14 9.07
C ASN A 252 -18.73 12.31 7.79
N VAL A 253 -18.67 10.99 7.92
CA VAL A 253 -18.71 10.01 6.84
C VAL A 253 -20.09 9.36 6.82
N ILE A 254 -20.63 9.13 5.63
CA ILE A 254 -22.00 8.62 5.49
C ILE A 254 -22.07 7.10 5.28
N LYS A 255 -21.06 6.52 4.63
CA LYS A 255 -20.90 5.06 4.41
C LYS A 255 -19.54 4.60 4.94
N LEU A 256 -19.40 3.33 5.31
CA LEU A 256 -18.13 2.75 5.82
C LEU A 256 -17.61 3.40 7.13
N THR A 257 -18.51 4.02 7.92
CA THR A 257 -18.19 4.66 9.21
C THR A 257 -17.41 3.73 10.13
N ASP A 258 -17.79 2.46 10.21
CA ASP A 258 -17.15 1.49 11.11
C ASP A 258 -15.74 1.12 10.66
N ARG A 259 -15.53 0.97 9.34
CA ARG A 259 -14.18 0.69 8.79
C ARG A 259 -13.25 1.87 9.04
N TYR A 260 -13.75 3.08 8.83
CA TYR A 260 -12.99 4.32 9.04
C TYR A 260 -12.73 4.62 10.51
N GLY A 261 -13.73 4.47 11.37
CA GLY A 261 -13.57 4.61 12.82
C GLY A 261 -12.58 3.60 13.38
N THR A 262 -12.60 2.37 12.88
CA THR A 262 -11.59 1.36 13.22
C THR A 262 -10.21 1.78 12.76
N ALA A 263 -10.06 2.35 11.56
CA ALA A 263 -8.79 2.86 11.05
C ALA A 263 -8.26 3.99 11.94
N ILE A 264 -9.09 4.99 12.27
CA ILE A 264 -8.75 6.07 13.19
C ILE A 264 -8.21 5.52 14.51
N SER A 265 -8.91 4.56 15.12
CA SER A 265 -8.52 4.01 16.42
C SER A 265 -7.11 3.36 16.43
N LYS A 266 -6.63 2.89 15.28
CA LYS A 266 -5.33 2.21 15.14
C LYS A 266 -4.15 3.17 15.16
N ILE A 267 -4.36 4.48 15.06
CA ILE A 267 -3.28 5.48 15.06
C ILE A 267 -2.64 5.65 16.45
N ILE A 268 -3.43 5.44 17.51
CA ILE A 268 -3.08 5.79 18.88
C ILE A 268 -1.77 5.17 19.38
N PRO A 269 -1.51 3.87 19.17
CA PRO A 269 -0.26 3.27 19.63
C PRO A 269 0.98 3.90 19.01
N ASN A 270 0.91 4.43 17.78
CA ASN A 270 2.05 5.08 17.14
C ASN A 270 2.28 6.51 17.65
N ILE A 271 1.21 7.22 17.99
CA ILE A 271 1.30 8.54 18.64
C ILE A 271 1.94 8.40 20.03
N MET A 272 1.52 7.40 20.81
CA MET A 272 2.02 7.16 22.18
C MET A 272 3.50 6.73 22.25
N LYS A 273 4.15 6.40 21.13
CA LYS A 273 5.60 6.14 21.07
C LYS A 273 6.44 7.42 21.16
N SER A 274 5.84 8.57 20.88
CA SER A 274 6.50 9.87 20.99
C SER A 274 6.66 10.27 22.45
N GLU A 275 7.78 10.90 22.80
CA GLU A 275 8.05 11.33 24.18
C GLU A 275 7.12 12.46 24.63
N ARG A 276 6.74 13.33 23.70
CA ARG A 276 5.76 14.39 23.87
C ARG A 276 4.66 14.18 22.84
N TRP A 277 3.42 14.22 23.28
CA TRP A 277 2.28 14.12 22.37
C TRP A 277 1.04 14.67 23.04
N HIS A 278 0.22 15.32 22.23
CA HIS A 278 -1.05 15.89 22.62
C HIS A 278 -2.09 15.51 21.58
N LEU A 279 -3.23 15.03 22.06
CA LEU A 279 -4.36 14.64 21.23
C LEU A 279 -5.62 15.30 21.74
N GLN A 280 -6.31 15.97 20.82
CA GLN A 280 -7.65 16.50 21.05
C GLN A 280 -8.63 15.85 20.08
N ALA A 281 -9.86 15.60 20.52
CA ALA A 281 -10.90 15.07 19.67
C ALA A 281 -12.29 15.61 20.04
N ASP A 282 -13.10 15.84 19.02
CA ASP A 282 -14.51 16.22 19.18
C ASP A 282 -15.37 14.96 19.18
N ILE A 283 -16.04 14.67 20.30
CA ILE A 283 -16.83 13.44 20.50
C ILE A 283 -18.33 13.78 20.53
N LEU A 284 -19.09 13.24 19.58
CA LEU A 284 -20.54 13.38 19.59
C LEU A 284 -21.18 12.38 20.57
N LYS A 285 -22.05 12.87 21.44
CA LYS A 285 -22.92 12.03 22.28
C LYS A 285 -24.38 12.43 22.11
N VAL A 286 -25.24 11.42 22.05
CA VAL A 286 -26.69 11.60 22.09
C VAL A 286 -27.13 11.44 23.54
N THR A 287 -27.76 12.46 24.10
CA THR A 287 -28.34 12.40 25.45
C THR A 287 -29.54 11.47 25.47
N ASN A 288 -29.99 11.07 26.67
CA ASN A 288 -31.21 10.27 26.82
C ASN A 288 -32.46 10.98 26.25
N SER A 289 -32.43 12.32 26.16
CA SER A 289 -33.47 13.14 25.53
C SER A 289 -33.36 13.22 24.00
N GLY A 290 -32.41 12.53 23.38
CA GLY A 290 -32.16 12.56 21.93
C GLY A 290 -31.38 13.78 21.44
N LYS A 291 -30.97 14.69 22.34
CA LYS A 291 -30.17 15.87 21.96
C LYS A 291 -28.74 15.45 21.63
N LYS A 292 -28.25 15.93 20.49
CA LYS A 292 -26.86 15.76 20.05
C LYS A 292 -25.99 16.83 20.70
N LEU A 293 -24.98 16.42 21.47
CA LEU A 293 -24.01 17.29 22.10
C LEU A 293 -22.59 16.87 21.70
N ILE A 294 -21.73 17.85 21.50
CA ILE A 294 -20.30 17.65 21.19
C ILE A 294 -19.53 17.88 22.48
N TYR A 295 -18.69 16.92 22.84
CA TYR A 295 -17.78 16.99 23.97
C TYR A 295 -16.33 17.00 23.48
N GLU A 296 -15.49 17.82 24.08
CA GLU A 296 -14.06 17.86 23.84
C GLU A 296 -13.36 16.79 24.68
N PHE A 297 -12.62 15.91 24.01
CA PHE A 297 -11.69 14.96 24.61
C PHE A 297 -10.28 15.48 24.43
N GLU A 298 -9.48 15.46 25.49
CA GLU A 298 -8.09 15.91 25.47
C GLU A 298 -7.22 14.96 26.30
N ILE A 299 -6.08 14.55 25.74
CA ILE A 299 -5.15 13.65 26.40
C ILE A 299 -3.72 13.90 25.89
N SER A 300 -2.76 13.88 26.79
CA SER A 300 -1.33 14.04 26.51
C SER A 300 -0.48 13.05 27.28
N GLU A 301 0.84 13.08 27.07
CA GLU A 301 1.79 12.25 27.83
C GLU A 301 1.71 12.48 29.35
N LYS A 302 1.25 13.66 29.78
CA LYS A 302 1.15 14.06 31.19
C LYS A 302 -0.20 13.75 31.82
N SER A 303 -1.25 13.50 31.03
CA SER A 303 -2.60 13.36 31.56
C SER A 303 -2.74 12.17 32.51
N TYR A 304 -2.06 11.06 32.21
CA TYR A 304 -2.15 9.81 32.98
C TYR A 304 -0.80 9.08 33.06
N PRO A 305 0.17 9.58 33.85
CA PRO A 305 1.57 9.14 33.80
C PRO A 305 1.78 7.64 34.07
N ASN A 306 0.94 7.06 34.93
CA ASN A 306 1.06 5.67 35.36
C ASN A 306 0.06 4.72 34.66
N SER A 307 -0.93 5.25 33.92
CA SER A 307 -2.03 4.47 33.31
C SER A 307 -1.90 4.31 31.80
N LEU A 308 -0.91 4.94 31.18
CA LEU A 308 -0.62 4.84 29.75
C LEU A 308 0.75 4.19 29.52
N PRO A 309 0.92 3.43 28.42
CA PRO A 309 2.20 2.85 28.08
C PRO A 309 3.19 3.95 27.69
N SER A 310 4.39 3.96 28.29
CA SER A 310 5.50 4.82 27.89
C SER A 310 6.46 4.08 26.93
N ASP A 311 7.19 4.82 26.08
CA ASP A 311 8.18 4.21 25.15
C ASP A 311 9.23 3.35 25.88
N LYS A 312 9.58 3.71 27.13
CA LYS A 312 10.45 2.88 28.00
C LYS A 312 9.78 1.53 28.38
N MET A 313 8.50 1.55 28.72
CA MET A 313 7.74 0.32 29.00
C MET A 313 7.54 -0.55 27.75
N ILE A 314 7.36 0.07 26.57
CA ILE A 314 7.21 -0.63 25.30
C ILE A 314 8.55 -1.30 24.90
N LYS A 315 9.68 -0.58 25.00
CA LYS A 315 11.03 -1.08 24.71
C LYS A 315 11.51 -2.18 25.66
N MET A 316 11.28 -2.05 26.98
CA MET A 316 11.61 -3.11 27.96
C MET A 316 10.87 -4.42 27.66
N HIS A 317 9.64 -4.33 27.14
CA HIS A 317 8.83 -5.51 26.86
C HIS A 317 9.17 -6.19 25.52
N LEU A 318 9.67 -5.44 24.53
CA LEU A 318 10.27 -6.03 23.34
C LEU A 318 11.54 -6.83 23.70
N ASN A 319 12.40 -6.29 24.56
CA ASN A 319 13.63 -6.97 24.98
C ASN A 319 13.39 -8.24 25.83
N SER A 320 12.32 -8.30 26.62
CA SER A 320 11.98 -9.51 27.40
C SER A 320 11.41 -10.66 26.54
N PHE A 321 10.94 -10.37 25.32
CA PHE A 321 10.62 -11.41 24.34
C PHE A 321 11.89 -12.06 23.77
N TYR A 322 12.97 -11.31 23.56
CA TYR A 322 14.24 -11.83 23.06
C TYR A 322 15.02 -12.61 24.13
N GLN A 323 14.99 -12.19 25.40
CA GLN A 323 15.67 -12.93 26.48
C GLN A 323 15.01 -14.28 26.82
N ASN A 324 13.69 -14.43 26.61
CA ASN A 324 13.00 -15.70 26.85
C ASN A 324 13.24 -16.75 25.76
N ASN A 325 13.75 -16.35 24.59
CA ASN A 325 14.13 -17.27 23.51
C ASN A 325 15.58 -17.79 23.61
N GLU A 326 16.41 -17.21 24.49
CA GLU A 326 17.79 -17.68 24.70
C GLU A 326 17.96 -18.74 25.79
N SER A 327 16.93 -19.01 26.61
CA SER A 327 17.03 -19.92 27.76
C SER A 327 16.64 -21.39 27.48
N LYS A 328 16.52 -21.79 26.21
CA LYS A 328 16.45 -23.20 25.79
C LYS A 328 17.51 -23.50 24.73
N LYS A 329 18.77 -23.67 25.16
CA LYS A 329 19.79 -24.37 24.37
C LYS A 329 20.36 -25.52 25.19
N ASP A 330 20.03 -26.75 24.77
CA ASP A 330 20.76 -27.94 25.19
C ASP A 330 22.22 -27.87 24.72
N PRO A 331 23.18 -28.39 25.51
CA PRO A 331 24.61 -28.14 25.33
C PRO A 331 25.26 -29.19 24.43
N PHE A 332 24.99 -29.18 23.12
CA PHE A 332 25.79 -29.96 22.17
C PHE A 332 25.85 -29.28 20.79
N LEU A 333 27.01 -28.67 20.47
CA LEU A 333 27.83 -29.06 19.32
C LEU A 333 29.10 -28.20 19.25
N LYS A 334 30.25 -28.86 19.43
CA LYS A 334 31.54 -28.41 18.90
C LYS A 334 31.67 -28.90 17.46
N ASN A 335 32.26 -28.04 16.63
CA ASN A 335 33.12 -28.31 15.46
C ASN A 335 32.54 -28.66 14.07
N LYS A 336 33.10 -27.90 13.11
CA LYS A 336 33.56 -28.22 11.73
C LYS A 336 32.66 -27.90 10.52
N LYS A 337 33.11 -26.87 9.79
CA LYS A 337 33.60 -26.82 8.38
C LYS A 337 32.81 -27.52 7.25
N SER A 338 32.35 -26.69 6.30
CA SER A 338 32.44 -26.78 4.82
C SER A 338 32.35 -28.13 4.10
N HIS A 339 31.30 -28.34 3.30
CA HIS A 339 31.37 -28.37 1.82
C HIS A 339 29.99 -28.62 1.18
N SER A 340 29.91 -28.21 -0.09
CA SER A 340 28.81 -28.22 -1.06
C SER A 340 28.44 -29.62 -1.58
N GLU A 341 27.17 -29.84 -1.93
CA GLU A 341 26.69 -30.33 -3.25
C GLU A 341 25.15 -30.54 -3.27
N TYR A 342 24.55 -30.26 -4.44
CA TYR A 342 23.15 -30.49 -4.84
C TYR A 342 22.80 -32.00 -4.80
N ASP A 343 21.57 -32.52 -4.60
CA ASP A 343 20.32 -32.28 -5.34
C ASP A 343 19.15 -33.19 -4.83
N SER A 344 17.92 -32.73 -5.13
CA SER A 344 16.67 -33.49 -5.36
C SER A 344 15.68 -33.90 -4.23
N LYS A 345 14.46 -33.34 -4.42
CA LYS A 345 13.08 -33.88 -4.29
C LYS A 345 12.27 -33.79 -2.98
N ASP A 346 11.12 -33.11 -3.16
CA ASP A 346 9.81 -33.26 -2.51
C ASP A 346 9.65 -32.96 -1.01
N ARG A 347 9.02 -31.80 -0.69
CA ARG A 347 7.66 -31.74 -0.13
C ARG A 347 7.21 -30.30 0.17
N LYS A 348 5.91 -30.08 -0.05
CA LYS A 348 5.12 -28.91 0.32
C LYS A 348 5.21 -28.64 1.83
N ASP A 349 5.36 -27.37 2.22
CA ASP A 349 4.54 -26.72 3.26
C ASP A 349 4.77 -25.20 3.26
N LEU A 350 3.66 -24.45 3.29
CA LEU A 350 3.60 -23.00 3.36
C LEU A 350 4.04 -22.54 4.75
N ASN A 351 5.29 -22.11 4.87
CA ASN A 351 5.80 -21.45 6.07
C ASN A 351 5.55 -19.95 5.99
N ILE A 352 4.83 -19.44 6.99
CA ILE A 352 4.67 -18.01 7.31
C ILE A 352 6.07 -17.50 7.67
N GLN A 353 6.61 -16.56 6.87
CA GLN A 353 7.86 -15.88 7.19
C GLN A 353 7.66 -14.97 8.41
N GLU A 354 8.18 -15.43 9.55
CA GLU A 354 8.55 -14.56 10.67
C GLU A 354 9.59 -13.55 10.17
N ILE A 355 9.29 -12.27 10.34
CA ILE A 355 10.22 -11.18 10.06
C ILE A 355 11.25 -11.18 11.19
N ASN A 356 12.37 -11.86 10.98
CA ASN A 356 13.57 -11.73 11.82
C ASN A 356 14.16 -10.32 11.61
N ILE A 357 14.00 -9.44 12.59
CA ILE A 357 14.50 -8.05 12.54
C ILE A 357 16.02 -7.95 12.82
N GLU A 358 16.69 -9.04 13.20
CA GLU A 358 18.08 -8.98 13.66
C GLU A 358 19.17 -9.15 12.58
N ASN A 359 18.83 -9.29 11.30
CA ASN A 359 19.82 -9.30 10.20
C ASN A 359 19.96 -7.94 9.46
N LEU A 360 19.64 -6.82 10.11
CA LEU A 360 19.76 -5.46 9.54
C LEU A 360 21.02 -4.69 9.98
N ILE A 361 22.15 -5.39 10.12
CA ILE A 361 23.49 -4.76 10.15
C ILE A 361 24.32 -5.37 9.01
N ASP A 362 23.81 -5.18 7.79
CA ASP A 362 24.63 -5.14 6.58
C ASP A 362 24.07 -3.99 5.73
N ASN A 363 24.86 -2.93 5.57
CA ASN A 363 24.48 -1.61 5.04
C ASN A 363 24.26 -1.61 3.51
N SER A 364 23.44 -2.52 2.98
CA SER A 364 23.04 -2.47 1.58
C SER A 364 21.68 -3.07 1.22
N ASN A 365 20.83 -3.48 2.16
CA ASN A 365 19.45 -3.91 1.84
C ASN A 365 18.48 -3.72 3.04
N VAL A 366 18.08 -2.47 3.31
CA VAL A 366 16.89 -2.21 4.13
C VAL A 366 15.65 -2.57 3.29
N PRO A 367 14.73 -3.44 3.75
CA PRO A 367 13.50 -3.69 3.02
C PRO A 367 12.73 -2.39 2.88
N ILE A 368 12.50 -1.99 1.63
CA ILE A 368 11.78 -0.76 1.27
C ILE A 368 10.36 -0.86 1.87
N LEU A 369 10.13 -0.17 2.99
CA LEU A 369 8.86 -0.17 3.68
C LEU A 369 7.88 0.73 2.92
N PHE A 370 6.83 0.15 2.34
CA PHE A 370 5.73 0.89 1.72
C PHE A 370 4.61 1.07 2.74
N ASP A 371 3.95 2.24 2.75
CA ASP A 371 2.88 2.50 3.69
C ASP A 371 1.65 1.68 3.31
N SER A 372 1.43 1.46 2.01
CA SER A 372 0.33 0.65 1.52
C SER A 372 0.72 -0.31 0.39
N LYS A 373 -0.10 -1.37 0.23
CA LYS A 373 0.02 -2.29 -0.91
C LYS A 373 -0.13 -1.54 -2.24
N ILE A 374 -0.97 -0.50 -2.27
CA ILE A 374 -1.25 0.26 -3.48
C ILE A 374 -0.07 1.15 -3.89
N GLU A 375 0.63 1.78 -2.93
CA GLU A 375 1.88 2.49 -3.20
C GLU A 375 2.96 1.57 -3.76
N LYS A 376 3.10 0.36 -3.18
CA LYS A 376 4.03 -0.64 -3.69
C LYS A 376 3.72 -1.00 -5.15
N ILE A 377 2.45 -1.26 -5.44
CA ILE A 377 1.98 -1.53 -6.81
C ILE A 377 2.24 -0.33 -7.72
N PHE A 378 2.02 0.89 -7.23
CA PHE A 378 2.26 2.11 -8.00
C PHE A 378 3.73 2.20 -8.42
N PHE A 379 4.63 2.12 -7.43
CA PHE A 379 6.08 2.23 -7.64
C PHE A 379 6.60 1.17 -8.60
N GLN A 380 6.30 -0.11 -8.31
CA GLN A 380 6.79 -1.24 -9.11
C GLN A 380 6.29 -1.19 -10.56
N LYS A 381 5.01 -0.86 -10.77
CA LYS A 381 4.47 -0.75 -12.13
C LYS A 381 5.04 0.46 -12.87
N PHE A 382 5.23 1.59 -12.19
CA PHE A 382 5.79 2.77 -12.81
C PHE A 382 7.21 2.52 -13.33
N GLU A 383 8.06 1.88 -12.53
CA GLU A 383 9.42 1.49 -12.96
C GLU A 383 9.42 0.54 -14.16
N LEU A 384 8.48 -0.41 -14.21
CA LEU A 384 8.37 -1.38 -15.32
C LEU A 384 8.03 -0.72 -16.67
N PHE A 385 7.37 0.44 -16.69
CA PHE A 385 7.04 1.14 -17.93
C PHE A 385 8.26 1.79 -18.62
N LYS A 386 9.40 1.93 -17.92
CA LYS A 386 10.64 2.50 -18.46
C LYS A 386 10.42 3.82 -19.25
N THR A 387 9.63 4.73 -18.68
CA THR A 387 9.26 6.01 -19.31
C THR A 387 10.42 7.04 -19.38
N GLY A 388 11.52 6.76 -18.69
CA GLY A 388 12.63 7.69 -18.49
C GLY A 388 12.36 8.77 -17.43
N TRP A 389 11.22 8.72 -16.73
CA TRP A 389 10.99 9.50 -15.51
C TRP A 389 11.57 8.76 -14.31
N THR A 390 12.25 9.49 -13.42
CA THR A 390 12.67 8.96 -12.13
C THR A 390 11.50 9.08 -11.14
N ILE A 391 11.33 8.08 -10.28
CA ILE A 391 10.32 8.08 -9.22
C ILE A 391 11.00 8.10 -7.86
N GLU A 392 10.71 9.12 -7.06
CA GLU A 392 11.16 9.27 -5.68
C GLU A 392 9.98 9.10 -4.73
N ARG A 393 10.22 8.47 -3.57
CA ARG A 393 9.22 8.25 -2.52
C ARG A 393 9.37 9.28 -1.40
N GLU A 394 8.25 9.60 -0.76
CA GLU A 394 8.22 10.47 0.44
C GLU A 394 9.04 11.77 0.26
N PRO A 395 8.74 12.55 -0.79
CA PRO A 395 9.43 13.79 -1.06
C PRO A 395 9.31 14.79 0.11
N GLU A 396 10.15 15.81 0.09
CA GLU A 396 10.08 16.87 1.08
C GLU A 396 8.69 17.54 1.13
N PRO A 397 8.16 17.82 2.34
CA PRO A 397 6.89 18.52 2.49
C PRO A 397 6.88 19.88 1.79
N ILE A 398 5.79 20.15 1.10
CA ILE A 398 5.54 21.46 0.49
C ILE A 398 4.80 22.32 1.52
N ILE A 399 5.49 23.33 2.06
CA ILE A 399 4.91 24.29 2.99
C ILE A 399 4.33 25.47 2.21
N THR A 400 3.07 25.79 2.46
CA THR A 400 2.38 26.93 1.84
C THR A 400 2.59 28.20 2.67
N LYS A 401 2.43 29.38 2.05
CA LYS A 401 2.49 30.68 2.75
C LYS A 401 1.43 30.87 3.85
N GLN A 402 0.34 30.08 3.83
CA GLN A 402 -0.67 30.07 4.89
C GLN A 402 -0.31 29.13 6.04
N LYS A 403 0.96 28.67 6.08
CA LYS A 403 1.46 27.70 7.04
C LYS A 403 0.63 26.42 7.04
N THR A 404 0.28 25.91 5.86
CA THR A 404 -0.23 24.53 5.73
C THR A 404 0.84 23.68 5.06
N ALA A 405 0.89 22.39 5.37
CA ALA A 405 1.84 21.46 4.75
C ALA A 405 1.11 20.46 3.85
N PHE A 406 1.72 20.14 2.72
CA PHE A 406 1.27 19.13 1.79
C PHE A 406 2.40 18.11 1.57
N ILE A 407 2.13 16.82 1.79
CA ILE A 407 3.14 15.76 1.70
C ILE A 407 2.68 14.73 0.67
N PRO A 408 3.18 14.79 -0.56
CA PRO A 408 2.91 13.78 -1.60
C PRO A 408 3.45 12.39 -1.21
N ASP A 409 2.98 11.35 -1.89
CA ASP A 409 3.54 9.99 -1.76
C ASP A 409 4.76 9.80 -2.66
N PHE A 410 4.71 10.35 -3.88
CA PHE A 410 5.79 10.27 -4.84
C PHE A 410 6.06 11.60 -5.56
N VAL A 411 7.28 11.73 -6.07
CA VAL A 411 7.63 12.71 -7.11
C VAL A 411 8.14 11.97 -8.33
N LEU A 412 7.56 12.29 -9.48
CA LEU A 412 8.08 11.88 -10.77
C LEU A 412 8.89 13.04 -11.35
N SER A 413 10.16 12.82 -11.67
CA SER A 413 11.03 13.85 -12.21
C SER A 413 11.57 13.46 -13.59
N LYS A 414 11.50 14.40 -14.54
CA LYS A 414 12.16 14.30 -15.84
C LYS A 414 12.40 15.70 -16.41
N PHE A 415 13.60 15.92 -16.93
CA PHE A 415 14.07 17.24 -17.33
C PHE A 415 13.98 18.23 -16.16
N ASP A 416 13.32 19.37 -16.36
CA ASP A 416 13.07 20.37 -15.32
C ASP A 416 11.63 20.31 -14.78
N ASN A 417 10.91 19.21 -15.02
CA ASN A 417 9.54 19.03 -14.55
C ASN A 417 9.50 18.03 -13.40
N SER A 418 8.72 18.37 -12.37
CA SER A 418 8.35 17.49 -11.27
C SER A 418 6.83 17.33 -11.23
N VAL A 419 6.37 16.09 -11.17
CA VAL A 419 4.97 15.71 -11.05
C VAL A 419 4.76 15.03 -9.70
N PHE A 420 4.01 15.67 -8.82
CA PHE A 420 3.69 15.14 -7.50
C PHE A 420 2.54 14.14 -7.59
N VAL A 421 2.65 13.01 -6.91
CA VAL A 421 1.61 11.97 -6.88
C VAL A 421 1.14 11.77 -5.45
N GLU A 422 -0.18 11.77 -5.27
CA GLU A 422 -0.85 11.47 -4.00
C GLU A 422 -1.89 10.37 -4.22
N ILE A 423 -1.78 9.29 -3.46
CA ILE A 423 -2.74 8.20 -3.42
C ILE A 423 -3.70 8.42 -2.25
N ILE A 424 -4.99 8.53 -2.57
CA ILE A 424 -6.03 8.82 -1.59
C ILE A 424 -6.77 7.53 -1.25
N GLY A 425 -6.77 7.18 0.03
CA GLY A 425 -7.49 6.04 0.60
C GLY A 425 -8.98 6.32 0.75
N PHE A 426 -9.42 6.67 1.97
CA PHE A 426 -10.78 7.12 2.22
C PHE A 426 -10.96 8.58 1.78
N TRP A 427 -12.14 8.91 1.27
CA TRP A 427 -12.43 10.27 0.83
C TRP A 427 -13.92 10.60 0.83
N THR A 428 -14.20 11.88 1.11
CA THR A 428 -15.49 12.54 0.88
C THR A 428 -15.34 13.59 -0.23
N LYS A 429 -16.46 14.07 -0.77
CA LYS A 429 -16.44 15.14 -1.77
C LYS A 429 -15.80 16.40 -1.17
N GLU A 430 -16.22 16.76 0.03
CA GLU A 430 -15.76 17.93 0.76
C GLU A 430 -14.25 17.85 1.06
N TYR A 431 -13.75 16.65 1.37
CA TYR A 431 -12.33 16.42 1.57
C TYR A 431 -11.51 16.65 0.29
N LEU A 432 -11.96 16.08 -0.84
CA LEU A 432 -11.29 16.28 -2.12
C LEU A 432 -11.33 17.74 -2.55
N ASP A 433 -12.49 18.40 -2.46
CA ASP A 433 -12.65 19.81 -2.81
C ASP A 433 -11.65 20.68 -2.02
N ARG A 434 -11.51 20.45 -0.70
CA ARG A 434 -10.52 21.14 0.13
C ARG A 434 -9.07 20.85 -0.30
N LYS A 435 -8.72 19.60 -0.60
CA LYS A 435 -7.37 19.27 -1.11
C LYS A 435 -7.09 19.99 -2.42
N ILE A 436 -8.06 19.99 -3.34
CA ILE A 436 -7.95 20.63 -4.65
C ILE A 436 -7.81 22.15 -4.50
N THR A 437 -8.60 22.80 -3.64
CA THR A 437 -8.46 24.24 -3.36
C THR A 437 -7.04 24.58 -2.88
N LYS A 438 -6.47 23.78 -1.96
CA LYS A 438 -5.08 23.98 -1.50
C LYS A 438 -4.06 23.83 -2.64
N ILE A 439 -4.27 22.87 -3.54
CA ILE A 439 -3.42 22.68 -4.73
C ILE A 439 -3.49 23.91 -5.64
N PHE A 440 -4.69 24.46 -5.87
CA PHE A 440 -4.87 25.69 -6.65
C PHE A 440 -4.19 26.89 -6.00
N GLU A 441 -4.24 27.02 -4.68
CA GLU A 441 -3.52 28.09 -3.96
C GLU A 441 -1.99 27.96 -4.09
N ILE A 442 -1.46 26.73 -4.12
CA ILE A 442 -0.04 26.48 -4.39
C ILE A 442 0.30 26.92 -5.83
N LEU A 443 -0.55 26.57 -6.80
CA LEU A 443 -0.38 26.91 -8.21
C LEU A 443 -0.40 28.41 -8.48
N GLN A 444 -1.33 29.16 -7.89
CA GLN A 444 -1.47 30.62 -8.12
C GLN A 444 -0.29 31.44 -7.57
N LYS A 445 0.47 30.89 -6.61
CA LYS A 445 1.52 31.62 -5.88
C LYS A 445 2.94 31.31 -6.34
N LYS A 446 3.13 30.25 -7.13
CA LYS A 446 4.40 29.97 -7.81
C LYS A 446 4.56 30.96 -8.97
N THR A 447 5.75 31.57 -9.10
CA THR A 447 6.11 32.38 -10.28
C THR A 447 5.91 31.54 -11.53
N TYR A 448 5.66 32.19 -12.68
CA TYR A 448 5.42 31.53 -13.98
C TYR A 448 6.47 30.46 -14.36
N ASP A 449 7.64 30.46 -13.71
CA ASP A 449 8.75 29.52 -13.93
C ASP A 449 8.64 28.19 -13.16
N GLU A 450 7.91 28.09 -12.04
CA GLU A 450 7.76 26.83 -11.32
C GLU A 450 6.49 26.07 -11.77
N LYS A 451 6.64 25.20 -12.76
CA LYS A 451 5.55 24.34 -13.25
C LYS A 451 5.24 23.25 -12.22
N PHE A 452 4.27 23.50 -11.35
CA PHE A 452 3.73 22.48 -10.45
C PHE A 452 2.72 21.60 -11.21
N PHE A 453 2.97 20.29 -11.22
CA PHE A 453 2.08 19.29 -11.79
C PHE A 453 1.70 18.26 -10.72
N MET A 454 0.47 17.76 -10.76
CA MET A 454 -0.01 16.84 -9.75
C MET A 454 -0.91 15.73 -10.29
N ILE A 455 -0.82 14.55 -9.70
CA ILE A 455 -1.69 13.40 -9.95
C ILE A 455 -2.33 12.99 -8.61
N LEU A 456 -3.65 12.99 -8.56
CA LEU A 456 -4.43 12.41 -7.46
C LEU A 456 -4.98 11.06 -7.91
N VAL A 457 -4.68 10.01 -7.14
CA VAL A 457 -5.11 8.63 -7.41
C VAL A 457 -6.12 8.21 -6.34
N ILE A 458 -7.42 8.26 -6.64
CA ILE A 458 -8.50 8.06 -5.66
C ILE A 458 -9.03 6.62 -5.64
N ASN A 459 -9.38 6.11 -4.45
CA ASN A 459 -10.01 4.80 -4.31
C ASN A 459 -11.52 4.87 -4.55
N LEU A 460 -12.04 4.24 -5.60
CA LEU A 460 -13.50 4.25 -5.85
C LEU A 460 -14.31 3.44 -4.83
N GLU A 461 -13.72 2.43 -4.19
CA GLU A 461 -14.42 1.55 -3.24
C GLU A 461 -14.60 2.19 -1.87
N ASN A 462 -13.72 3.14 -1.53
CA ASN A 462 -13.70 3.83 -0.25
C ASN A 462 -14.36 5.21 -0.31
N LEU A 463 -15.26 5.41 -1.29
CA LEU A 463 -16.06 6.61 -1.38
C LEU A 463 -17.10 6.65 -0.23
N MET A 464 -17.11 7.78 0.48
CA MET A 464 -17.90 7.94 1.72
C MET A 464 -19.16 8.82 1.58
N SER A 465 -19.60 9.18 0.37
CA SER A 465 -20.78 10.02 0.12
C SER A 465 -21.86 9.33 -0.75
N TYR A 466 -23.12 9.80 -0.64
CA TYR A 466 -24.28 9.24 -1.38
C TYR A 466 -24.42 9.77 -2.83
N GLU A 467 -23.79 10.89 -3.18
CA GLU A 467 -24.19 11.71 -4.34
C GLU A 467 -23.18 11.74 -5.50
N LEU A 468 -22.60 10.59 -5.84
CA LEU A 468 -21.73 10.51 -7.00
C LEU A 468 -22.28 9.45 -7.94
N ASN A 469 -23.04 9.91 -8.93
CA ASN A 469 -22.90 9.32 -10.26
C ASN A 469 -21.41 9.43 -10.60
N GLU A 470 -20.76 8.32 -10.93
CA GLU A 470 -19.31 8.26 -11.20
C GLU A 470 -18.86 9.30 -12.26
N GLU A 471 -19.79 9.84 -13.04
CA GLU A 471 -19.54 10.76 -14.16
C GLU A 471 -19.73 12.26 -13.80
N ASP A 472 -20.55 12.64 -12.80
CA ASP A 472 -21.12 14.00 -12.73
C ASP A 472 -20.42 15.03 -11.83
N LYS A 473 -19.36 14.69 -11.09
CA LYS A 473 -18.63 15.72 -10.29
C LYS A 473 -17.10 15.73 -10.49
N ILE A 474 -16.53 14.71 -11.14
CA ILE A 474 -15.14 14.79 -11.65
C ILE A 474 -15.09 15.69 -12.91
N ALA A 475 -16.20 15.81 -13.65
CA ALA A 475 -16.29 16.65 -14.85
C ALA A 475 -16.02 18.15 -14.58
N HIS A 476 -16.41 18.69 -13.41
CA HIS A 476 -16.09 20.08 -13.06
C HIS A 476 -14.65 20.30 -12.58
N ILE A 477 -13.95 19.24 -12.16
CA ILE A 477 -12.53 19.30 -11.77
C ILE A 477 -11.61 18.96 -12.96
N LYS A 478 -12.15 18.34 -14.01
CA LYS A 478 -11.48 18.10 -15.30
C LYS A 478 -11.48 19.37 -16.16
N ASN A 479 -10.51 20.26 -15.93
CA ASN A 479 -9.75 20.93 -17.01
C ASN A 479 -8.64 21.85 -16.49
N ASN A 480 -7.97 21.51 -15.39
CA ASN A 480 -6.68 22.12 -15.13
C ASN A 480 -5.58 21.30 -15.81
N ARG A 481 -4.82 21.91 -16.72
CA ARG A 481 -3.67 21.24 -17.38
C ARG A 481 -2.64 20.74 -16.37
N ASN A 482 -2.65 21.28 -15.15
CA ASN A 482 -1.65 21.01 -14.12
C ASN A 482 -2.08 19.95 -13.07
N VAL A 483 -3.31 19.43 -13.12
CA VAL A 483 -3.78 18.41 -12.16
C VAL A 483 -4.53 17.30 -12.88
N LEU A 484 -4.05 16.07 -12.76
CA LEU A 484 -4.75 14.85 -13.18
C LEU A 484 -5.44 14.22 -11.96
N ILE A 485 -6.73 13.90 -12.10
CA ILE A 485 -7.43 13.03 -11.15
C ILE A 485 -7.74 11.73 -11.88
N THR A 486 -7.21 10.64 -11.33
CA THR A 486 -7.46 9.27 -11.79
C THR A 486 -7.85 8.40 -10.60
N SER A 487 -8.23 7.16 -10.86
CA SER A 487 -8.80 6.29 -9.84
C SER A 487 -8.23 4.87 -9.86
N TYR A 488 -8.47 4.16 -8.76
CA TYR A 488 -8.19 2.74 -8.63
C TYR A 488 -9.35 2.00 -7.97
N LYS A 489 -9.46 0.72 -8.29
CA LYS A 489 -10.47 -0.22 -7.78
C LYS A 489 -9.85 -1.61 -7.66
N ASN A 490 -10.15 -2.36 -6.60
CA ASN A 490 -9.57 -3.68 -6.33
C ASN A 490 -8.02 -3.70 -6.46
N ASP A 491 -7.34 -2.71 -5.87
CA ASP A 491 -5.88 -2.50 -5.96
C ASP A 491 -5.33 -2.31 -7.40
N LYS A 492 -6.17 -2.02 -8.40
CA LYS A 492 -5.76 -1.79 -9.80
C LYS A 492 -5.87 -0.31 -10.16
N ILE A 493 -4.72 0.30 -10.42
CA ILE A 493 -4.58 1.71 -10.87
C ILE A 493 -4.67 1.80 -12.39
N SER A 494 -5.38 2.82 -12.89
CA SER A 494 -5.44 3.15 -14.32
C SER A 494 -4.19 3.92 -14.78
N PHE A 495 -3.13 3.20 -15.15
CA PHE A 495 -1.88 3.82 -15.61
C PHE A 495 -1.97 4.50 -16.98
N ARG A 496 -2.95 4.15 -17.81
CA ARG A 496 -3.08 4.72 -19.17
C ARG A 496 -3.20 6.23 -19.14
N GLU A 497 -3.99 6.77 -18.22
CA GLU A 497 -4.20 8.22 -18.06
C GLU A 497 -2.95 8.91 -17.51
N ILE A 498 -2.29 8.28 -16.53
CA ILE A 498 -1.04 8.76 -15.93
C ILE A 498 0.05 8.88 -17.01
N LEU A 499 0.25 7.82 -17.79
CA LEU A 499 1.27 7.78 -18.85
C LEU A 499 0.98 8.80 -19.94
N LYS A 500 -0.29 8.98 -20.31
CA LYS A 500 -0.69 10.03 -21.26
C LYS A 500 -0.37 11.42 -20.69
N TYR A 501 -0.72 11.67 -19.44
CA TYR A 501 -0.53 12.96 -18.78
C TYR A 501 0.94 13.37 -18.67
N ILE A 502 1.82 12.47 -18.21
CA ILE A 502 3.26 12.77 -18.14
C ILE A 502 3.86 12.96 -19.54
N LYS A 503 3.37 12.23 -20.55
CA LYS A 503 3.80 12.40 -21.95
C LYS A 503 3.38 13.76 -22.51
N ASP A 504 2.19 14.23 -22.19
CA ASP A 504 1.73 15.56 -22.59
C ASP A 504 2.60 16.67 -21.96
N ILE A 505 3.03 16.49 -20.69
CA ILE A 505 3.99 17.40 -20.02
C ILE A 505 5.35 17.40 -20.72
N GLU A 506 5.87 16.22 -21.10
CA GLU A 506 7.11 16.12 -21.87
C GLU A 506 7.00 16.88 -23.20
N ASN A 507 5.91 16.71 -23.94
CA ASN A 507 5.71 17.37 -25.23
C ASN A 507 5.65 18.90 -25.08
N ILE A 508 5.03 19.38 -24.00
CA ILE A 508 5.02 20.82 -23.67
C ILE A 508 6.43 21.33 -23.35
N TYR A 509 7.27 20.53 -22.66
CA TYR A 509 8.66 20.89 -22.41
C TYR A 509 9.47 20.95 -23.71
N ILE A 510 9.37 19.91 -24.54
CA ILE A 510 10.12 19.82 -25.81
C ILE A 510 9.77 20.99 -26.73
N SER A 511 8.47 21.27 -26.91
CA SER A 511 8.02 22.37 -27.78
C SER A 511 8.50 23.75 -27.30
N ARG A 512 8.46 24.02 -25.99
CA ARG A 512 8.82 25.34 -25.44
C ARG A 512 10.31 25.54 -25.22
N SER A 513 10.99 24.52 -24.70
CA SER A 513 12.37 24.64 -24.24
C SER A 513 13.37 24.20 -25.32
N VAL A 514 13.03 23.23 -26.17
CA VAL A 514 13.95 22.69 -27.19
C VAL A 514 13.64 23.21 -28.59
N LEU A 515 12.38 23.20 -28.99
CA LEU A 515 11.95 23.55 -30.34
C LEU A 515 11.40 24.99 -30.45
N ASN A 516 11.84 25.88 -29.57
CA ASN A 516 11.61 27.30 -29.82
C ASN A 516 12.42 27.74 -31.06
N THR A 517 11.98 28.80 -31.73
CA THR A 517 12.53 29.23 -33.03
C THR A 517 14.05 29.47 -32.98
N GLN A 518 14.56 30.01 -31.87
CA GLN A 518 16.00 30.27 -31.69
C GLN A 518 16.81 28.97 -31.58
N ASN A 519 16.38 28.05 -30.72
CA ASN A 519 17.05 26.77 -30.49
C ASN A 519 16.95 25.87 -31.72
N GLN A 520 15.80 25.85 -32.39
CA GLN A 520 15.62 25.08 -33.63
C GLN A 520 16.61 25.54 -34.70
N ASN A 521 16.76 26.86 -34.90
CA ASN A 521 17.73 27.39 -35.86
C ASN A 521 19.17 27.04 -35.45
N LYS A 522 19.53 27.16 -34.15
CA LYS A 522 20.85 26.78 -33.64
C LYS A 522 21.15 25.29 -33.89
N ILE A 523 20.20 24.41 -33.60
CA ILE A 523 20.34 22.96 -33.80
C ILE A 523 20.54 22.66 -35.29
N ILE A 524 19.73 23.24 -36.17
CA ILE A 524 19.83 23.03 -37.62
C ILE A 524 21.16 23.53 -38.18
N GLN A 525 21.64 24.71 -37.75
CA GLN A 525 22.93 25.24 -38.21
C GLN A 525 24.10 24.37 -37.78
N ASN A 526 24.14 23.94 -36.52
CA ASN A 526 25.16 23.00 -36.03
C ASN A 526 25.10 21.66 -36.77
N MET A 527 23.88 21.17 -37.03
CA MET A 527 23.61 19.99 -37.86
C MET A 527 24.23 20.11 -39.25
N ILE A 528 23.97 21.21 -39.95
CA ILE A 528 24.50 21.44 -41.31
C ILE A 528 26.03 21.40 -41.29
N GLY A 529 26.67 22.05 -40.31
CA GLY A 529 28.13 22.02 -40.16
C GLY A 529 28.69 20.60 -40.01
N LEU A 530 28.11 19.80 -39.11
CA LEU A 530 28.55 18.41 -38.90
C LEU A 530 28.28 17.50 -40.10
N VAL A 531 27.16 17.73 -40.78
CA VAL A 531 26.81 17.01 -42.00
C VAL A 531 27.81 17.32 -43.13
N GLU A 532 28.26 18.57 -43.24
CA GLU A 532 29.30 18.95 -44.20
C GLU A 532 30.65 18.28 -43.91
N GLU A 533 31.03 18.13 -42.65
CA GLU A 533 32.19 17.33 -42.25
C GLU A 533 32.02 15.86 -42.63
N PHE A 534 30.85 15.28 -42.37
CA PHE A 534 30.54 13.89 -42.75
C PHE A 534 30.62 13.68 -44.27
N ILE A 535 30.13 14.62 -45.08
CA ILE A 535 30.21 14.54 -46.55
C ILE A 535 31.67 14.46 -47.00
N LYS A 536 32.58 15.24 -46.41
CA LYS A 536 34.02 15.24 -46.72
C LYS A 536 34.76 14.00 -46.21
N SER A 537 34.20 13.29 -45.24
CA SER A 537 34.82 12.07 -44.68
C SER A 537 34.77 10.87 -45.62
N GLU A 538 35.63 9.88 -45.40
CA GLU A 538 35.59 8.59 -46.12
C GLU A 538 34.44 7.68 -45.67
N ILE A 539 33.73 8.05 -44.60
CA ILE A 539 32.63 7.26 -44.04
C ILE A 539 31.39 7.41 -44.93
N ASN A 540 30.70 6.29 -45.19
CA ASN A 540 29.57 6.25 -46.13
C ASN A 540 28.18 6.34 -45.47
N PHE A 541 28.10 6.12 -44.16
CA PHE A 541 26.87 6.23 -43.38
C PHE A 541 27.16 6.79 -41.97
N LEU A 542 26.17 7.45 -41.37
CA LEU A 542 26.25 8.02 -40.03
C LEU A 542 25.03 7.57 -39.21
N TYR A 543 25.27 7.02 -38.02
CA TYR A 543 24.20 6.70 -37.08
C TYR A 543 23.70 7.97 -36.39
N LEU A 544 22.38 8.13 -36.29
CA LEU A 544 21.74 9.31 -35.70
C LEU A 544 22.16 9.52 -34.23
N GLY A 545 22.45 8.44 -33.48
CA GLY A 545 22.97 8.55 -32.13
C GLY A 545 24.38 9.15 -32.06
N ASN A 546 25.24 8.87 -33.04
CA ASN A 546 26.57 9.49 -33.11
C ASN A 546 26.44 10.99 -33.44
N LEU A 547 25.50 11.33 -34.33
CA LEU A 547 25.21 12.72 -34.66
C LEU A 547 24.62 13.47 -33.46
N ASP A 548 23.73 12.83 -32.68
CA ASP A 548 23.21 13.37 -31.42
C ASP A 548 24.34 13.68 -30.43
N GLU A 549 25.29 12.75 -30.24
CA GLU A 549 26.47 12.98 -29.39
C GLU A 549 27.35 14.12 -29.90
N MET A 550 27.58 14.20 -31.21
CA MET A 550 28.39 15.27 -31.81
C MET A 550 27.70 16.64 -31.66
N LEU A 551 26.40 16.72 -31.90
CA LEU A 551 25.61 17.95 -31.69
C LEU A 551 25.66 18.42 -30.25
N LYS A 552 25.55 17.49 -29.29
CA LYS A 552 25.59 17.80 -27.86
C LYS A 552 26.93 18.39 -27.42
N ARG A 553 28.05 18.09 -28.09
CA ARG A 553 29.35 18.72 -27.82
C ARG A 553 29.41 20.20 -28.19
N HIS A 554 28.55 20.65 -29.11
CA HIS A 554 28.44 22.06 -29.51
C HIS A 554 27.42 22.84 -28.67
N CYS A 555 26.76 22.19 -27.71
CA CYS A 555 25.82 22.83 -26.79
C CYS A 555 26.53 23.37 -25.56
N THR A 556 26.03 24.49 -25.05
CA THR A 556 26.51 25.08 -23.78
C THR A 556 25.87 24.38 -22.58
N ASN A 557 26.55 24.37 -21.44
CA ASN A 557 25.99 23.85 -20.19
C ASN A 557 24.67 24.57 -19.87
N GLY A 558 23.56 23.82 -19.85
CA GLY A 558 22.21 24.35 -19.65
C GLY A 558 21.30 24.32 -20.88
N ASP A 559 21.82 24.03 -22.08
CA ASP A 559 20.99 23.89 -23.28
C ASP A 559 19.98 22.74 -23.12
N ALA A 560 18.69 23.03 -23.32
CA ALA A 560 17.62 22.04 -23.15
C ALA A 560 17.75 20.82 -24.10
N PHE A 561 18.43 21.00 -25.25
CA PHE A 561 18.74 19.94 -26.20
C PHE A 561 19.61 18.83 -25.59
N LEU A 562 20.48 19.15 -24.61
CA LEU A 562 21.31 18.14 -23.93
C LEU A 562 20.45 17.05 -23.25
N LYS A 563 19.23 17.40 -22.86
CA LYS A 563 18.31 16.52 -22.11
C LYS A 563 17.46 15.63 -23.01
N VAL A 564 17.40 15.87 -24.31
CA VAL A 564 16.54 15.13 -25.26
C VAL A 564 17.41 14.42 -26.30
N SER A 565 16.94 13.32 -26.87
CA SER A 565 17.63 12.68 -28.00
C SER A 565 17.14 13.23 -29.33
N LEU A 566 18.03 13.35 -30.32
CA LEU A 566 17.66 13.77 -31.67
C LEU A 566 16.56 12.89 -32.28
N LYS A 567 16.62 11.57 -32.04
CA LYS A 567 15.57 10.63 -32.45
C LYS A 567 14.20 11.00 -31.86
N GLU A 568 14.15 11.22 -30.55
CA GLU A 568 12.92 11.60 -29.86
C GLU A 568 12.35 12.94 -30.38
N LEU A 569 13.21 13.87 -30.81
CA LEU A 569 12.76 15.11 -31.44
C LEU A 569 12.13 14.88 -32.82
N MET A 570 12.76 14.05 -33.67
CA MET A 570 12.23 13.72 -34.99
C MET A 570 10.91 12.93 -34.89
N ASP A 571 10.82 12.00 -33.95
CA ASP A 571 9.61 11.18 -33.74
C ASP A 571 8.44 12.01 -33.19
N LYS A 572 8.72 13.04 -32.38
CA LYS A 572 7.69 13.86 -31.71
C LYS A 572 7.31 15.12 -32.48
N ASN A 573 8.11 15.58 -33.43
CA ASN A 573 7.83 16.79 -34.20
C ASN A 573 8.05 16.57 -35.72
N ASN A 574 6.95 16.42 -36.45
CA ASN A 574 6.96 16.22 -37.89
C ASN A 574 7.54 17.41 -38.67
N ASP A 575 7.36 18.64 -38.21
CA ASP A 575 7.88 19.82 -38.89
C ASP A 575 9.42 19.86 -38.77
N PHE A 576 9.94 19.57 -37.58
CA PHE A 576 11.38 19.44 -37.37
C PHE A 576 11.95 18.31 -38.21
N LYS A 577 11.29 17.15 -38.24
CA LYS A 577 11.68 16.00 -39.07
C LYS A 577 11.70 16.36 -40.56
N PHE A 578 10.67 17.05 -41.05
CA PHE A 578 10.60 17.47 -42.45
C PHE A 578 11.71 18.46 -42.81
N ILE A 579 11.96 19.46 -41.95
CA ILE A 579 13.05 20.41 -42.17
C ILE A 579 14.39 19.68 -42.17
N PHE A 580 14.60 18.76 -41.23
CA PHE A 580 15.80 17.95 -41.14
C PHE A 580 16.04 17.09 -42.40
N GLU A 581 15.02 16.34 -42.83
CA GLU A 581 15.07 15.51 -44.05
C GLU A 581 15.28 16.35 -45.31
N SER A 582 14.67 17.53 -45.39
CA SER A 582 14.84 18.49 -46.50
C SER A 582 16.28 19.01 -46.58
N GLU A 583 16.90 19.37 -45.46
CA GLU A 583 18.31 19.80 -45.42
C GLU A 583 19.28 18.67 -45.79
N LEU A 584 19.01 17.43 -45.38
CA LEU A 584 19.79 16.27 -45.81
C LEU A 584 19.68 16.04 -47.32
N SER A 585 18.46 16.14 -47.86
CA SER A 585 18.19 15.91 -49.28
C SER A 585 18.90 16.93 -50.17
N LYS A 586 18.92 18.22 -49.77
CA LYS A 586 19.69 19.28 -50.46
C LYS A 586 21.19 18.96 -50.57
N LYS A 587 21.72 18.17 -49.63
CA LYS A 587 23.13 17.75 -49.59
C LYS A 587 23.37 16.34 -50.16
N ARG A 588 22.38 15.77 -50.88
CA ARG A 588 22.42 14.40 -51.44
C ARG A 588 22.64 13.32 -50.38
N LEU A 589 21.99 13.47 -49.23
CA LEU A 589 21.96 12.48 -48.16
C LEU A 589 20.54 11.96 -47.98
N VAL A 590 20.42 10.67 -47.69
CA VAL A 590 19.14 9.99 -47.49
C VAL A 590 19.13 9.37 -46.11
N MET A 591 18.04 9.57 -45.37
CA MET A 591 17.85 8.97 -44.07
C MET A 591 17.00 7.69 -44.21
N ILE A 592 17.50 6.58 -43.65
CA ILE A 592 16.82 5.28 -43.62
C ILE A 592 16.88 4.80 -42.18
N ASP A 593 15.70 4.68 -41.55
CA ASP A 593 15.56 4.48 -40.12
C ASP A 593 16.39 5.51 -39.31
N ASP A 594 17.34 5.01 -38.50
CA ASP A 594 18.20 5.81 -37.64
C ASP A 594 19.57 6.12 -38.31
N TYR A 595 19.70 5.95 -39.63
CA TYR A 595 20.97 6.10 -40.35
C TYR A 595 20.87 7.10 -41.51
N ILE A 596 21.91 7.90 -41.66
CA ILE A 596 22.06 8.87 -42.77
C ILE A 596 23.11 8.31 -43.73
N LEU A 597 22.77 8.14 -44.99
CA LEU A 597 23.64 7.56 -46.01
C LEU A 597 23.90 8.55 -47.15
N LYS A 598 25.09 8.47 -47.74
CA LYS A 598 25.43 9.24 -48.95
C LYS A 598 24.69 8.69 -50.16
N ALA A 599 24.03 9.53 -50.95
CA ALA A 599 23.31 9.09 -52.16
C ALA A 599 24.24 8.33 -53.13
N GLN A 600 25.50 8.77 -53.30
CA GLN A 600 26.49 8.07 -54.12
C GLN A 600 26.78 6.64 -53.64
N PHE A 601 26.76 6.41 -52.33
CA PHE A 601 26.94 5.09 -51.74
C PHE A 601 25.71 4.22 -51.97
N ILE A 602 24.51 4.79 -51.83
CA ILE A 602 23.23 4.13 -52.17
C ILE A 602 23.20 3.72 -53.65
N GLU A 603 23.60 4.61 -54.57
CA GLU A 603 23.69 4.30 -56.00
C GLU A 603 24.66 3.14 -56.28
N LYS A 604 25.79 3.06 -55.56
CA LYS A 604 26.74 1.95 -55.66
C LYS A 604 26.14 0.64 -55.14
N ILE A 605 25.41 0.69 -54.01
CA ILE A 605 24.69 -0.48 -53.47
C ILE A 605 23.65 -0.96 -54.47
N TRP A 606 22.86 -0.05 -55.03
CA TRP A 606 21.83 -0.39 -56.01
C TRP A 606 22.43 -1.07 -57.25
N LYS A 607 23.56 -0.57 -57.77
CA LYS A 607 24.26 -1.18 -58.91
C LYS A 607 24.72 -2.62 -58.64
N ASP A 608 25.13 -2.91 -57.41
CA ASP A 608 25.60 -4.24 -57.01
C ASP A 608 24.43 -5.21 -56.77
N ILE A 609 23.26 -4.70 -56.36
CA ILE A 609 22.11 -5.52 -55.93
C ILE A 609 21.02 -5.68 -57.00
N LYS A 610 20.92 -4.78 -58.00
CA LYS A 610 19.82 -4.76 -58.99
C LYS A 610 19.54 -6.07 -59.73
N ASN A 611 20.54 -6.94 -59.87
CA ASN A 611 20.41 -8.21 -60.59
C ASN A 611 20.20 -9.41 -59.66
N ILE A 612 20.10 -9.19 -58.34
CA ILE A 612 20.02 -10.23 -57.33
C ILE A 612 18.56 -10.53 -57.02
N ILE A 613 18.23 -11.82 -57.03
CA ILE A 613 16.87 -12.32 -56.82
C ILE A 613 16.71 -12.88 -55.40
N ASN A 614 17.80 -13.28 -54.75
CA ASN A 614 17.79 -13.86 -53.40
C ASN A 614 18.07 -12.80 -52.33
N LEU A 615 17.20 -12.71 -51.32
CA LEU A 615 17.37 -11.76 -50.21
C LEU A 615 18.65 -12.02 -49.40
N GLY A 616 19.00 -13.28 -49.13
CA GLY A 616 20.20 -13.64 -48.37
C GLY A 616 21.50 -13.22 -49.07
N GLU A 617 21.56 -13.34 -50.40
CA GLU A 617 22.70 -12.85 -51.19
C GLU A 617 22.80 -11.32 -51.15
N ALA A 618 21.66 -10.62 -51.20
CA ALA A 618 21.63 -9.17 -51.07
C ALA A 618 22.10 -8.71 -49.67
N CYS A 619 21.66 -9.37 -48.60
CA CYS A 619 22.11 -9.08 -47.23
C CYS A 619 23.62 -9.31 -47.05
N ASN A 620 24.17 -10.40 -47.59
CA ASN A 620 25.62 -10.66 -47.57
C ASN A 620 26.44 -9.54 -48.23
N ILE A 621 25.93 -8.94 -49.30
CA ILE A 621 26.58 -7.79 -49.95
C ILE A 621 26.49 -6.54 -49.07
N LEU A 622 25.36 -6.30 -48.42
CA LEU A 622 25.22 -5.20 -47.46
C LEU A 622 26.18 -5.37 -46.26
N ASP A 623 26.33 -6.59 -45.76
CA ASP A 623 27.29 -6.94 -44.70
C ASP A 623 28.73 -6.74 -45.15
N SER A 624 29.08 -7.14 -46.39
CA SER A 624 30.43 -6.91 -46.94
C SER A 624 30.79 -5.42 -47.02
N LYS A 625 29.77 -4.55 -47.10
CA LYS A 625 29.89 -3.08 -47.08
C LYS A 625 29.77 -2.47 -45.68
N LYS A 626 29.75 -3.32 -44.63
CA LYS A 626 29.65 -2.95 -43.21
C LYS A 626 28.36 -2.21 -42.86
N ILE A 627 27.26 -2.45 -43.58
CA ILE A 627 25.96 -1.85 -43.30
C ILE A 627 25.28 -2.66 -42.18
N PRO A 628 24.76 -2.03 -41.11
CA PRO A 628 24.10 -2.76 -40.02
C PRO A 628 22.88 -3.56 -40.50
N GLU A 629 22.80 -4.83 -40.09
CA GLU A 629 21.72 -5.76 -40.45
C GLU A 629 20.32 -5.18 -40.22
N LYS A 630 20.15 -4.39 -39.15
CA LYS A 630 18.89 -3.76 -38.75
C LYS A 630 18.24 -2.91 -39.86
N ILE A 631 19.02 -2.34 -40.78
CA ILE A 631 18.50 -1.47 -41.84
C ILE A 631 18.42 -2.15 -43.22
N HIS A 632 18.85 -3.40 -43.36
CA HIS A 632 18.92 -4.06 -44.66
C HIS A 632 17.57 -4.09 -45.38
N LEU A 633 16.51 -4.52 -44.68
CA LEU A 633 15.17 -4.64 -45.26
C LEU A 633 14.59 -3.27 -45.66
N ASN A 634 14.74 -2.26 -44.80
CA ASN A 634 14.21 -0.93 -45.06
C ASN A 634 15.00 -0.21 -46.16
N LEU A 635 16.31 -0.43 -46.23
CA LEU A 635 17.15 0.03 -47.33
C LEU A 635 16.73 -0.60 -48.66
N LEU A 636 16.56 -1.92 -48.73
CA LEU A 636 16.12 -2.60 -49.95
C LEU A 636 14.72 -2.14 -50.40
N THR A 637 13.81 -1.96 -49.44
CA THR A 637 12.46 -1.44 -49.72
C THR A 637 12.53 -0.01 -50.27
N SER A 638 13.37 0.86 -49.67
CA SER A 638 13.57 2.24 -50.14
C SER A 638 14.19 2.31 -51.55
N LEU A 639 14.98 1.31 -51.94
CA LEU A 639 15.56 1.16 -53.28
C LEU A 639 14.57 0.64 -54.34
N GLY A 640 13.31 0.38 -53.96
CA GLY A 640 12.24 -0.06 -54.86
C GLY A 640 12.16 -1.58 -55.06
N PHE A 641 12.80 -2.38 -54.18
CA PHE A 641 12.67 -3.83 -54.18
C PHE A 641 11.48 -4.29 -53.33
N HIS A 642 10.72 -5.23 -53.85
CA HIS A 642 9.64 -5.92 -53.17
C HIS A 642 10.11 -7.31 -52.74
N ILE A 643 9.94 -7.62 -51.46
CA ILE A 643 10.42 -8.87 -50.85
C ILE A 643 9.23 -9.82 -50.67
N GLU A 644 9.32 -11.00 -51.27
CA GLU A 644 8.35 -12.09 -51.16
C GLU A 644 8.88 -13.19 -50.24
N TRP A 645 8.20 -13.40 -49.12
CA TRP A 645 8.58 -14.37 -48.10
C TRP A 645 8.02 -15.75 -48.45
N ASN A 646 8.91 -16.71 -48.74
CA ASN A 646 8.54 -18.11 -49.02
C ASN A 646 8.77 -19.04 -47.81
N GLY A 647 8.81 -18.48 -46.60
CA GLY A 647 9.05 -19.20 -45.34
C GLY A 647 9.67 -18.29 -44.26
N LEU A 648 10.02 -18.88 -43.10
CA LEU A 648 10.69 -18.19 -41.98
C LEU A 648 12.19 -17.92 -42.24
N ASP A 649 12.77 -18.61 -43.22
CA ASP A 649 14.18 -18.51 -43.59
C ASP A 649 14.35 -17.43 -44.67
N TYR A 650 15.03 -16.33 -44.31
CA TYR A 650 15.23 -15.18 -45.20
C TYR A 650 16.10 -15.51 -46.41
N SER A 651 16.89 -16.59 -46.36
CA SER A 651 17.66 -17.08 -47.53
C SER A 651 16.78 -17.68 -48.64
N LYS A 652 15.50 -17.94 -48.34
CA LYS A 652 14.50 -18.44 -49.31
C LYS A 652 13.56 -17.34 -49.80
N ALA A 653 13.68 -16.13 -49.27
CA ALA A 653 12.89 -14.99 -49.70
C ALA A 653 13.39 -14.48 -51.06
N LYS A 654 12.44 -14.17 -51.94
CA LYS A 654 12.71 -13.64 -53.28
C LYS A 654 12.55 -12.13 -53.31
N MET A 655 13.40 -11.47 -54.05
CA MET A 655 13.41 -10.03 -54.22
C MET A 655 13.08 -9.69 -55.68
N THR A 656 12.11 -8.81 -55.89
CA THR A 656 11.68 -8.35 -57.22
C THR A 656 11.72 -6.83 -57.28
N TRP A 657 12.35 -6.27 -58.31
CA TRP A 657 12.39 -4.83 -58.51
C TRP A 657 11.11 -4.36 -59.23
N LYS A 658 10.33 -3.45 -58.62
CA LYS A 658 9.01 -3.04 -59.15
C LYS A 658 8.93 -1.61 -59.71
N ASN A 659 9.87 -0.71 -59.38
CA ASN A 659 9.76 0.71 -59.77
C ASN A 659 10.85 1.14 -60.76
N ARG A 660 10.47 1.80 -61.88
CA ARG A 660 11.37 2.17 -62.99
C ARG A 660 12.29 3.38 -62.73
N ASP A 661 12.08 4.15 -61.66
CA ASP A 661 12.90 5.30 -61.33
C ASP A 661 13.66 5.10 -60.01
N LEU A 662 14.93 5.49 -59.99
CA LEU A 662 15.72 5.63 -58.77
C LEU A 662 15.09 6.73 -57.89
N PRO A 663 14.72 6.46 -56.63
CA PRO A 663 14.40 7.53 -55.71
C PRO A 663 15.72 8.18 -55.30
N VAL A 664 16.05 9.33 -55.91
CA VAL A 664 17.18 10.19 -55.49
C VAL A 664 16.64 11.38 -54.73
#